data_AF-A0A9D5K077-F1
#
_entry.id   AF-A0A9D5K077-F1
#
_cell.length_a   1.000
_cell.length_b   1.000
_cell.length_c   1.000
_cell.angle_alpha   90.00
_cell.angle_beta   90.00
_cell.angle_gamma   90.00
#
_symmetry.space_group_name_H-M   'P 1'
#
loop_
_entity.id
_entity.type
_entity.pdbx_description
1 polymer ?
#
loop_
_entity_poly.entity_id
_entity_poly.type
_entity_poly.pdbx_seq_one_letter_code
_entity_poly.pdbx_strand_id
1 'polypeptide(L)'
;MWLKRFVWKYIVRRIAHSHGFLDPIALLGQLRKFAPSSEVSEPIELLRAGAVFHARGLVNRSAIQHNLDWVWPFWVERQFNPLSSSFLPRGFSITHVNLTHRNWTAVGIPDCHAFPIVDPRGLITPLWDSWSLDGWIIPEEGEALLPSRLTEMSQELVYESGSLVVKTISRRAHLTFLSEVFVELLDGQPVCHIQYQLETDRPAWFVIALRPYNPEGISFIHNAALENDRRGWTINREPVVQFRQPVEHHLLSTYQHGDVFRKLRDKEEVLSGHCDVGLVTAAAMYALTPDQTTEIGVDVPLKEDAEATSALATGGTLQAWPDALGSAARLEIPDRGFQHLYDTAVRTLILLSPDWTYPGPYTYKRFWYRDAAFLVNGLLCANLLDRAERVVNRFPERQNLMGYFHSQEGEWDTNGEALWTFYRLWELSGKFPQPDWLRVVEKGAEWIVRKRLSDDLDAWHAGLFPPGFSAEHLGNIDYYYWDNFWNVAGLQAAAALLNQLGGDGQGQKFEQEATTLMQAIERSLTRSQEVRDAEGFPASPYRRMDAGAVGSIVAGYPLELLPPDDPRLLGTVQFLLENCFVHGAFFQDMIHSGMNAYLSLQLAQILLRAGDPRFFELVRGVADLATPTGQWPEAIHPHTKGGCMGDGQHAWAAAEWIVMMRNLFVREEGNRLIVGAGIVSEWLEAEQPLHFGPTPTRFGKITLDIEPRSPTSVQVKWQAQWHRESAPPVDVVVPGYDPVYNAASSGEYTEVTLSRNSD
;
A
#
# COMPACT_ATOMS: atom_id res chain seq x y z
N MET A 1 -20.88 26.55 31.72
CA MET A 1 -20.09 26.35 30.47
C MET A 1 -20.66 27.06 29.25
N TRP A 2 -21.98 27.18 29.08
CA TRP A 2 -22.63 27.74 27.90
C TRP A 2 -22.34 29.24 27.65
N LEU A 3 -22.40 30.09 28.69
CA LEU A 3 -22.10 31.52 28.59
C LEU A 3 -20.65 31.83 28.15
N LYS A 4 -19.66 31.07 28.64
CA LYS A 4 -18.24 31.24 28.29
C LYS A 4 -17.97 30.93 26.81
N ARG A 5 -18.64 29.93 26.25
CA ARG A 5 -18.57 29.58 24.82
C ARG A 5 -19.15 30.68 23.92
N PHE A 6 -20.22 31.34 24.35
CA PHE A 6 -20.88 32.40 23.58
C PHE A 6 -20.02 33.67 23.49
N VAL A 7 -19.41 34.06 24.60
CA VAL A 7 -18.48 35.21 24.67
C VAL A 7 -17.25 34.99 23.78
N TRP A 8 -16.66 33.79 23.84
CA TRP A 8 -15.51 33.45 22.99
C TRP A 8 -15.85 33.43 21.49
N LYS A 9 -17.02 32.89 21.12
CA LYS A 9 -17.49 32.90 19.73
C LYS A 9 -17.69 34.33 19.21
N TYR A 10 -18.26 35.22 20.02
CA TYR A 10 -18.44 36.62 19.67
C TYR A 10 -17.10 37.37 19.52
N ILE A 11 -16.13 37.11 20.41
CA ILE A 11 -14.78 37.69 20.34
C ILE A 11 -14.06 37.25 19.06
N VAL A 12 -14.04 35.96 18.76
CA VAL A 12 -13.38 35.42 17.54
C VAL A 12 -14.01 36.00 16.27
N ARG A 13 -15.35 36.03 16.22
CA ARG A 13 -16.09 36.62 15.10
C ARG A 13 -15.76 38.11 14.91
N ARG A 14 -15.71 38.87 16.01
CA ARG A 14 -15.42 40.31 15.98
C ARG A 14 -13.98 40.60 15.58
N ILE A 15 -13.02 39.80 16.04
CA ILE A 15 -11.60 39.88 15.65
C ILE A 15 -11.41 39.53 14.17
N ALA A 16 -12.04 38.46 13.68
CA ALA A 16 -11.96 38.08 12.27
C ALA A 16 -12.51 39.17 11.35
N HIS A 17 -13.70 39.70 11.65
CA HIS A 17 -14.29 40.80 10.90
C HIS A 17 -13.46 42.10 10.98
N SER A 18 -12.86 42.43 12.13
CA SER A 18 -12.02 43.63 12.25
C SER A 18 -10.72 43.56 11.46
N HIS A 19 -10.27 42.35 11.11
CA HIS A 19 -9.09 42.11 10.27
C HIS A 19 -9.44 41.71 8.83
N GLY A 20 -10.71 41.83 8.42
CA GLY A 20 -11.15 41.56 7.05
C GLY A 20 -11.29 40.08 6.69
N PHE A 21 -11.24 39.17 7.68
CA PHE A 21 -11.46 37.74 7.48
C PHE A 21 -12.96 37.38 7.57
N LEU A 22 -13.36 36.33 6.85
CA LEU A 22 -14.67 35.71 7.00
C LEU A 22 -14.85 35.21 8.45
N ASP A 23 -16.07 35.28 8.98
CA ASP A 23 -16.40 34.73 10.30
C ASP A 23 -16.02 33.23 10.34
N PRO A 24 -14.97 32.82 11.06
CA PRO A 24 -14.47 31.46 11.03
C PRO A 24 -15.49 30.47 11.58
N ILE A 25 -16.38 30.93 12.47
CA ILE A 25 -17.40 30.10 13.11
C ILE A 25 -18.58 29.90 12.16
N ALA A 26 -18.97 30.94 11.42
CA ALA A 26 -19.96 30.81 10.36
C ALA A 26 -19.41 29.96 9.20
N LEU A 27 -18.14 30.14 8.85
CA LEU A 27 -17.46 29.35 7.82
C LEU A 27 -17.37 27.87 8.23
N LEU A 28 -16.88 27.55 9.43
CA LEU A 28 -16.90 26.19 9.98
C LEU A 28 -18.33 25.62 10.08
N GLY A 29 -19.30 26.46 10.45
CA GLY A 29 -20.70 26.08 10.50
C GLY A 29 -21.31 25.80 9.12
N GLN A 30 -20.84 26.47 8.06
CA GLN A 30 -21.22 26.16 6.68
C GLN A 30 -20.45 24.98 6.11
N LEU A 31 -19.16 24.84 6.42
CA LEU A 31 -18.34 23.69 6.03
C LEU A 31 -18.96 22.39 6.55
N ARG A 32 -19.48 22.40 7.78
CA ARG A 32 -20.21 21.28 8.37
C ARG A 32 -21.56 20.97 7.73
N LYS A 33 -22.09 21.81 6.86
CA LYS A 33 -23.35 21.54 6.12
C LYS A 33 -23.12 20.77 4.82
N PHE A 34 -21.87 20.61 4.38
CA PHE A 34 -21.54 19.78 3.21
C PHE A 34 -21.55 18.27 3.51
N ALA A 35 -21.85 17.88 4.75
CA ALA A 35 -22.04 16.50 5.17
C ALA A 35 -23.18 16.39 6.21
N PRO A 36 -23.82 15.21 6.36
CA PRO A 36 -24.75 14.93 7.45
C PRO A 36 -24.10 15.11 8.83
N SER A 37 -24.91 15.33 9.85
CA SER A 37 -24.42 15.38 11.23
C SER A 37 -24.00 13.99 11.71
N SER A 38 -22.70 13.79 11.92
CA SER A 38 -22.14 12.57 12.52
C SER A 38 -21.78 12.76 13.99
N GLU A 39 -21.75 11.65 14.73
CA GLU A 39 -21.28 11.57 16.12
C GLU A 39 -19.81 11.95 16.25
N VAL A 40 -19.02 11.69 15.21
CA VAL A 40 -17.61 12.07 15.09
C VAL A 40 -17.49 13.06 13.93
N SER A 41 -16.80 14.18 14.14
CA SER A 41 -16.36 15.04 13.02
C SER A 41 -15.22 14.37 12.25
N GLU A 42 -14.60 15.06 11.29
CA GLU A 42 -13.34 14.60 10.68
C GLU A 42 -12.39 13.98 11.74
N PRO A 43 -11.85 12.77 11.50
CA PRO A 43 -11.08 12.02 12.50
C PRO A 43 -9.88 12.83 13.00
N ILE A 44 -9.63 12.83 14.31
CA ILE A 44 -8.56 13.64 14.92
C ILE A 44 -7.19 13.21 14.40
N GLU A 45 -7.03 11.92 14.14
CA GLU A 45 -5.84 11.29 13.56
C GLU A 45 -5.55 11.85 12.17
N LEU A 46 -6.57 11.93 11.30
CA LEU A 46 -6.47 12.51 9.96
C LEU A 46 -6.23 14.02 10.01
N LEU A 47 -6.91 14.75 10.90
CA LEU A 47 -6.67 16.17 11.10
C LEU A 47 -5.23 16.43 11.56
N ARG A 48 -4.68 15.60 12.45
CA ARG A 48 -3.29 15.68 12.88
C ARG A 48 -2.33 15.36 11.73
N ALA A 49 -2.58 14.28 10.99
CA ALA A 49 -1.75 13.91 9.84
C ALA A 49 -1.75 15.02 8.77
N GLY A 50 -2.92 15.52 8.40
CA GLY A 50 -3.09 16.64 7.47
C GLY A 50 -2.44 17.94 7.96
N ALA A 51 -2.55 18.25 9.26
CA ALA A 51 -1.88 19.42 9.84
C ALA A 51 -0.36 19.30 9.79
N VAL A 52 0.22 18.13 10.11
CA VAL A 52 1.66 17.89 10.01
C VAL A 52 2.12 17.99 8.55
N PHE A 53 1.38 17.40 7.62
CA PHE A 53 1.66 17.46 6.19
C PHE A 53 1.65 18.91 5.65
N HIS A 54 0.63 19.70 5.98
CA HIS A 54 0.58 21.10 5.56
C HIS A 54 1.60 21.98 6.30
N ALA A 55 1.93 21.69 7.56
CA ALA A 55 3.00 22.39 8.26
C ALA A 55 4.36 22.14 7.58
N ARG A 56 4.67 20.89 7.20
CA ARG A 56 5.82 20.58 6.35
C ARG A 56 5.74 21.31 5.02
N GLY A 57 4.55 21.38 4.42
CA GLY A 57 4.33 22.13 3.19
C GLY A 57 4.61 23.63 3.29
N LEU A 58 4.41 24.27 4.45
CA LEU A 58 4.80 25.65 4.72
C LEU A 58 6.33 25.80 4.82
N VAL A 59 6.99 24.84 5.47
CA VAL A 59 8.46 24.79 5.55
C VAL A 59 9.06 24.59 4.16
N ASN A 60 8.55 23.63 3.39
CA ASN A 60 8.94 23.37 2.00
C ASN A 60 8.81 24.62 1.15
N ARG A 61 7.69 25.35 1.27
CA ARG A 61 7.49 26.62 0.55
C ARG A 61 8.61 27.61 0.87
N SER A 62 8.91 27.79 2.15
CA SER A 62 9.92 28.75 2.60
C SER A 62 11.32 28.36 2.15
N ALA A 63 11.69 27.08 2.30
CA ALA A 63 12.99 26.56 1.93
C ALA A 63 13.19 26.55 0.41
N ILE A 64 12.27 25.97 -0.36
CA ILE A 64 12.44 25.76 -1.80
C ILE A 64 12.35 27.08 -2.58
N GLN A 65 11.38 27.96 -2.29
CA GLN A 65 11.15 29.16 -3.11
C GLN A 65 12.34 30.13 -3.10
N HIS A 66 13.09 30.19 -2.00
CA HIS A 66 14.21 31.11 -1.84
C HIS A 66 15.57 30.52 -2.24
N ASN A 67 15.62 29.22 -2.57
CA ASN A 67 16.86 28.47 -2.75
C ASN A 67 16.80 27.63 -4.05
N LEU A 68 16.59 28.31 -5.18
CA LEU A 68 16.37 27.67 -6.49
C LEU A 68 17.63 27.06 -7.10
N ASP A 69 18.80 27.44 -6.60
CA ASP A 69 20.11 26.98 -7.02
C ASP A 69 20.56 25.70 -6.29
N TRP A 70 19.82 25.26 -5.27
CA TRP A 70 20.10 24.01 -4.55
C TRP A 70 19.81 22.80 -5.44
N VAL A 71 20.50 21.69 -5.19
CA VAL A 71 20.13 20.39 -5.76
C VAL A 71 18.94 19.86 -4.97
N TRP A 72 17.79 19.67 -5.60
CA TRP A 72 16.58 19.27 -4.90
C TRP A 72 16.22 17.80 -5.20
N PRO A 73 15.35 17.16 -4.39
CA PRO A 73 14.88 15.81 -4.70
C PRO A 73 14.08 15.82 -6.01
N PHE A 74 13.98 14.65 -6.65
CA PHE A 74 13.42 14.52 -8.00
C PHE A 74 12.04 15.18 -8.17
N TRP A 75 11.15 15.02 -7.20
CA TRP A 75 9.80 15.59 -7.27
C TRP A 75 9.82 17.12 -7.34
N VAL A 76 10.75 17.82 -6.67
CA VAL A 76 10.87 19.29 -6.71
C VAL A 76 11.41 19.74 -8.06
N GLU A 77 12.43 19.05 -8.57
CA GLU A 77 13.04 19.30 -9.88
C GLU A 77 12.02 19.10 -11.03
N ARG A 78 11.00 18.27 -10.81
CA ARG A 78 9.89 18.06 -11.75
C ARG A 78 8.71 18.99 -11.53
N GLN A 79 8.20 19.11 -10.31
CA GLN A 79 6.99 19.89 -10.03
C GLN A 79 7.16 21.37 -10.29
N PHE A 80 8.37 21.91 -10.24
CA PHE A 80 8.58 23.34 -10.46
C PHE A 80 9.35 23.67 -11.74
N ASN A 81 9.52 22.70 -12.62
CA ASN A 81 10.10 22.90 -13.95
C ASN A 81 8.98 23.14 -14.97
N PRO A 82 8.92 24.31 -15.65
CA PRO A 82 7.85 24.64 -16.60
C PRO A 82 7.80 23.75 -17.85
N LEU A 83 8.85 22.97 -18.13
CA LEU A 83 8.91 22.02 -19.24
C LEU A 83 8.47 20.60 -18.82
N SER A 84 8.20 20.37 -17.54
CA SER A 84 7.77 19.08 -17.01
C SER A 84 6.25 18.94 -17.12
N SER A 85 5.77 17.73 -17.45
CA SER A 85 4.35 17.36 -17.35
C SER A 85 3.82 17.42 -15.92
N SER A 86 4.72 17.47 -14.93
CA SER A 86 4.43 17.55 -13.50
C SER A 86 4.33 18.98 -12.97
N PHE A 87 4.45 20.00 -13.84
CA PHE A 87 4.58 21.40 -13.44
C PHE A 87 3.35 21.90 -12.64
N LEU A 88 3.62 22.48 -11.47
CA LEU A 88 2.66 23.15 -10.59
C LEU A 88 3.15 24.57 -10.26
N PRO A 89 2.31 25.61 -10.44
CA PRO A 89 2.69 26.99 -10.15
C PRO A 89 2.78 27.26 -8.65
N ARG A 90 3.78 28.05 -8.24
CA ARG A 90 4.13 28.32 -6.82
C ARG A 90 3.27 29.41 -6.14
N GLY A 91 2.60 30.27 -6.90
CA GLY A 91 2.09 31.56 -6.40
C GLY A 91 0.78 31.50 -5.59
N PHE A 92 -0.11 30.56 -5.90
CA PHE A 92 -1.42 30.45 -5.24
C PHE A 92 -1.52 29.31 -4.23
N SER A 93 -0.54 28.38 -4.23
CA SER A 93 -0.52 27.32 -3.24
C SER A 93 0.02 27.84 -1.91
N ILE A 94 -0.76 27.68 -0.84
CA ILE A 94 -0.34 28.07 0.51
C ILE A 94 0.83 27.19 0.97
N THR A 95 0.83 25.91 0.56
CA THR A 95 1.80 24.88 0.94
C THR A 95 2.42 24.20 -0.28
N HIS A 96 3.71 23.84 -0.23
CA HIS A 96 4.37 23.04 -1.25
C HIS A 96 4.55 21.59 -0.76
N VAL A 97 3.87 20.65 -1.39
CA VAL A 97 3.95 19.22 -1.02
C VAL A 97 4.24 18.37 -2.24
N ASN A 98 4.77 17.18 -2.03
CA ASN A 98 5.03 16.23 -3.11
C ASN A 98 3.68 15.68 -3.61
N LEU A 99 3.29 16.09 -4.82
CA LEU A 99 2.06 15.71 -5.52
C LEU A 99 2.33 14.90 -6.79
N THR A 100 3.60 14.58 -7.09
CA THR A 100 3.98 13.84 -8.29
C THR A 100 5.26 13.04 -8.04
N HIS A 101 5.39 11.87 -8.66
CA HIS A 101 6.58 11.00 -8.53
C HIS A 101 6.81 10.49 -7.10
N ARG A 102 5.73 10.27 -6.34
CA ARG A 102 5.75 9.52 -5.08
C ARG A 102 5.95 8.03 -5.39
N ASN A 103 7.16 7.63 -5.77
CA ASN A 103 7.48 6.29 -6.28
C ASN A 103 8.72 5.71 -5.58
N TRP A 104 8.78 5.76 -4.25
CA TRP A 104 9.91 5.17 -3.53
C TRP A 104 9.73 3.68 -3.30
N THR A 105 10.86 2.97 -3.19
CA THR A 105 10.90 1.53 -2.90
C THR A 105 11.65 1.29 -1.61
N ALA A 106 11.05 0.54 -0.69
CA ALA A 106 11.68 0.12 0.54
C ALA A 106 12.58 -1.10 0.34
N VAL A 107 13.70 -1.12 1.05
CA VAL A 107 14.54 -2.30 1.27
C VAL A 107 14.53 -2.65 2.75
N GLY A 108 14.79 -3.90 3.07
CA GLY A 108 14.78 -4.35 4.45
C GLY A 108 14.95 -5.86 4.58
N ILE A 109 14.89 -6.30 5.82
CA ILE A 109 14.87 -7.71 6.19
C ILE A 109 13.49 -8.07 6.78
N PRO A 110 13.01 -9.30 6.57
CA PRO A 110 11.77 -9.77 7.17
C PRO A 110 11.76 -9.60 8.69
N ASP A 111 10.60 -9.23 9.23
CA ASP A 111 10.37 -9.05 10.66
C ASP A 111 11.14 -7.88 11.32
N CYS A 112 11.77 -7.00 10.53
CA CYS A 112 12.32 -5.72 10.99
C CYS A 112 11.36 -4.55 10.75
N HIS A 113 11.38 -3.56 11.63
CA HIS A 113 10.55 -2.35 11.54
C HIS A 113 11.24 -1.17 10.84
N ALA A 114 12.50 -1.31 10.43
CA ALA A 114 13.23 -0.27 9.72
C ALA A 114 13.11 -0.48 8.20
N PHE A 115 12.57 0.53 7.51
CA PHE A 115 12.34 0.51 6.07
C PHE A 115 13.07 1.67 5.38
N PRO A 116 14.40 1.57 5.16
CA PRO A 116 15.09 2.49 4.27
C PRO A 116 14.37 2.55 2.92
N ILE A 117 14.16 3.77 2.41
CA ILE A 117 13.51 3.97 1.12
C ILE A 117 14.46 4.62 0.12
N VAL A 118 14.31 4.23 -1.14
CA VAL A 118 15.05 4.78 -2.28
C VAL A 118 14.05 5.43 -3.23
N ASP A 119 14.24 6.71 -3.54
CA ASP A 119 13.37 7.43 -4.48
C ASP A 119 13.65 7.00 -5.95
N PRO A 120 12.83 7.46 -6.91
CA PRO A 120 12.98 7.10 -8.33
C PRO A 120 14.27 7.55 -8.99
N ARG A 121 15.15 8.28 -8.30
CA ARG A 121 16.44 8.74 -8.81
C ARG A 121 17.59 8.34 -7.91
N GLY A 122 17.36 7.46 -6.92
CA GLY A 122 18.40 6.95 -6.06
C GLY A 122 18.68 7.79 -4.81
N LEU A 123 17.85 8.79 -4.48
CA LEU A 123 17.93 9.47 -3.20
C LEU A 123 17.57 8.47 -2.10
N ILE A 124 18.48 8.24 -1.16
CA ILE A 124 18.31 7.26 -0.08
C ILE A 124 17.89 7.97 1.19
N THR A 125 16.72 7.62 1.73
CA THR A 125 16.27 8.02 3.07
C THR A 125 16.38 6.80 4.00
N PRO A 126 17.48 6.64 4.75
CA PRO A 126 17.73 5.42 5.50
C PRO A 126 16.88 5.30 6.77
N LEU A 127 16.52 6.44 7.38
CA LEU A 127 15.80 6.51 8.65
C LEU A 127 14.41 7.14 8.43
N TRP A 128 13.41 6.63 9.15
CA TRP A 128 12.04 7.12 9.04
C TRP A 128 11.92 8.61 9.37
N ASP A 129 11.20 9.34 8.53
CA ASP A 129 10.98 10.80 8.59
C ASP A 129 12.24 11.68 8.71
N SER A 130 13.38 11.18 8.22
CA SER A 130 14.70 11.79 8.45
C SER A 130 15.29 12.44 7.20
N TRP A 131 16.57 12.80 7.29
CA TRP A 131 17.40 13.31 6.18
C TRP A 131 17.72 12.20 5.16
N SER A 132 18.30 12.59 4.03
CA SER A 132 18.68 11.67 2.96
C SER A 132 20.15 11.78 2.55
N LEU A 133 20.65 10.76 1.88
CA LEU A 133 21.93 10.74 1.17
C LEU A 133 21.68 10.76 -0.34
N ASP A 134 22.51 11.51 -1.05
CA ASP A 134 22.51 11.59 -2.51
C ASP A 134 23.93 11.36 -3.03
N GLY A 135 24.06 10.81 -4.23
CA GLY A 135 25.35 10.46 -4.85
C GLY A 135 25.55 11.22 -6.16
N TRP A 136 26.65 11.97 -6.28
CA TRP A 136 26.93 12.82 -7.44
C TRP A 136 28.31 12.52 -8.05
N ILE A 137 28.44 12.70 -9.37
CA ILE A 137 29.75 12.74 -10.04
C ILE A 137 30.00 14.15 -10.57
N ILE A 138 31.09 14.76 -10.10
CA ILE A 138 31.47 16.14 -10.40
C ILE A 138 32.79 16.12 -11.18
N PRO A 139 32.77 16.16 -12.53
CA PRO A 139 33.99 16.25 -13.30
C PRO A 139 34.67 17.61 -13.11
N GLU A 140 36.00 17.65 -13.26
CA GLU A 140 36.73 18.93 -13.28
C GLU A 140 36.26 19.83 -14.43
N GLU A 141 35.99 19.20 -15.59
CA GLU A 141 35.47 19.83 -16.80
C GLU A 141 34.24 19.10 -17.35
N GLY A 142 33.15 19.85 -17.59
CA GLY A 142 31.89 19.34 -18.12
C GLY A 142 30.72 19.53 -17.15
N GLU A 143 29.59 18.91 -17.49
CA GLU A 143 28.40 18.93 -16.63
C GLU A 143 28.47 17.83 -15.56
N ALA A 144 28.03 18.16 -14.34
CA ALA A 144 27.85 17.18 -13.27
C ALA A 144 26.77 16.15 -13.61
N LEU A 145 26.95 14.93 -13.11
CA LEU A 145 25.89 13.93 -13.02
C LEU A 145 25.20 14.10 -11.66
N LEU A 146 23.97 14.61 -11.70
CA LEU A 146 23.08 14.78 -10.54
C LEU A 146 21.80 13.98 -10.82
N PRO A 147 21.57 12.83 -10.15
CA PRO A 147 20.50 11.92 -10.52
C PRO A 147 19.11 12.56 -10.59
N SER A 148 18.79 13.46 -9.66
CA SER A 148 17.50 14.18 -9.61
C SER A 148 17.23 15.08 -10.82
N ARG A 149 18.28 15.50 -11.55
CA ARG A 149 18.17 16.39 -12.73
C ARG A 149 18.25 15.63 -14.06
N LEU A 150 18.53 14.34 -14.04
CA LEU A 150 18.58 13.52 -15.26
C LEU A 150 17.18 13.24 -15.79
N THR A 151 17.02 13.24 -17.11
CA THR A 151 15.79 12.83 -17.80
C THR A 151 15.65 11.31 -17.79
N GLU A 152 16.67 10.61 -18.25
CA GLU A 152 16.71 9.15 -18.35
C GLU A 152 17.47 8.54 -17.16
N MET A 153 16.94 7.43 -16.65
CA MET A 153 17.51 6.64 -15.57
C MET A 153 16.84 5.26 -15.57
N SER A 154 17.56 4.25 -15.10
CA SER A 154 17.03 2.91 -14.90
C SER A 154 17.04 2.60 -13.41
N GLN A 155 15.94 2.04 -12.91
CA GLN A 155 15.86 1.51 -11.56
C GLN A 155 15.20 0.14 -11.63
N GLU A 156 15.67 -0.80 -10.83
CA GLU A 156 15.06 -2.11 -10.70
C GLU A 156 15.21 -2.62 -9.26
N LEU A 157 14.30 -3.50 -8.86
CA LEU A 157 14.41 -4.25 -7.62
C LEU A 157 14.86 -5.67 -7.96
N VAL A 158 16.02 -6.08 -7.48
CA VAL A 158 16.55 -7.43 -7.70
C VAL A 158 16.71 -8.18 -6.39
N TYR A 159 16.77 -9.50 -6.49
CA TYR A 159 16.90 -10.40 -5.34
C TYR A 159 18.26 -11.11 -5.42
N GLU A 160 19.29 -10.49 -4.86
CA GLU A 160 20.66 -10.99 -4.95
C GLU A 160 21.17 -11.38 -3.57
N SER A 161 21.88 -12.51 -3.49
CA SER A 161 22.54 -12.98 -2.26
C SER A 161 21.64 -13.10 -1.03
N GLY A 162 20.32 -13.28 -1.23
CA GLY A 162 19.35 -13.34 -0.12
C GLY A 162 18.91 -11.97 0.41
N SER A 163 19.12 -10.89 -0.34
CA SER A 163 18.76 -9.52 0.02
C SER A 163 17.83 -8.89 -1.03
N LEU A 164 17.01 -7.93 -0.61
CA LEU A 164 16.29 -7.02 -1.52
C LEU A 164 17.21 -5.86 -1.89
N VAL A 165 17.58 -5.77 -3.16
CA VAL A 165 18.52 -4.76 -3.65
C VAL A 165 17.83 -3.84 -4.63
N VAL A 166 17.75 -2.55 -4.32
CA VAL A 166 17.35 -1.54 -5.29
C VAL A 166 18.60 -1.11 -6.06
N LYS A 167 18.62 -1.37 -7.37
CA LYS A 167 19.68 -0.94 -8.27
C LYS A 167 19.24 0.31 -9.02
N THR A 168 20.06 1.34 -8.97
CA THR A 168 19.84 2.61 -9.65
C THR A 168 21.00 2.89 -10.58
N ILE A 169 20.74 2.91 -11.89
CA ILE A 169 21.75 3.14 -12.93
C ILE A 169 21.44 4.45 -13.64
N SER A 170 22.46 5.29 -13.75
CA SER A 170 22.38 6.51 -14.54
C SER A 170 23.66 6.75 -15.33
N ARG A 171 23.49 7.38 -16.50
CA ARG A 171 24.59 7.71 -17.40
C ARG A 171 24.43 9.13 -17.91
N ARG A 172 25.54 9.85 -18.02
CA ARG A 172 25.59 11.17 -18.66
C ARG A 172 26.93 11.32 -19.37
N ALA A 173 26.88 11.42 -20.70
CA ALA A 173 28.08 11.40 -21.54
C ALA A 173 28.99 10.21 -21.19
N HIS A 174 30.15 10.46 -20.60
CA HIS A 174 31.14 9.46 -20.21
C HIS A 174 31.15 9.13 -18.71
N LEU A 175 30.14 9.60 -17.96
CA LEU A 175 29.97 9.31 -16.54
C LEU A 175 28.96 8.17 -16.37
N THR A 176 29.37 7.09 -15.71
CA THR A 176 28.50 5.99 -15.32
C THR A 176 28.38 5.95 -13.80
N PHE A 177 27.14 5.86 -13.32
CA PHE A 177 26.80 5.77 -11.91
C PHE A 177 25.88 4.56 -11.72
N LEU A 178 26.28 3.65 -10.84
CA LEU A 178 25.44 2.59 -10.30
C LEU A 178 25.41 2.72 -8.78
N SER A 179 24.22 2.68 -8.20
CA SER A 179 23.99 2.57 -6.76
C SER A 179 23.18 1.32 -6.47
N GLU A 180 23.64 0.53 -5.51
CA GLU A 180 22.97 -0.66 -4.99
C GLU A 180 22.67 -0.43 -3.51
N VAL A 181 21.40 -0.52 -3.14
CA VAL A 181 20.94 -0.27 -1.77
C VAL A 181 20.23 -1.51 -1.25
N PHE A 182 20.63 -2.00 -0.09
CA PHE A 182 20.06 -3.20 0.55
C PHE A 182 20.25 -3.16 2.06
N VAL A 183 19.58 -4.08 2.78
CA VAL A 183 19.71 -4.21 4.23
C VAL A 183 20.17 -5.62 4.58
N GLU A 184 21.18 -5.71 5.43
CA GLU A 184 21.68 -6.98 5.98
C GLU A 184 21.81 -6.90 7.50
N LEU A 185 21.92 -8.08 8.11
CA LEU A 185 22.23 -8.21 9.53
C LEU A 185 23.74 -8.29 9.73
N LEU A 186 24.31 -7.27 10.37
CA LEU A 186 25.70 -7.25 10.80
C LEU A 186 25.75 -7.35 12.33
N ASP A 187 26.34 -8.41 12.87
CA ASP A 187 26.42 -8.67 14.32
C ASP A 187 25.06 -8.57 15.05
N GLY A 188 23.98 -8.97 14.38
CA GLY A 188 22.62 -8.92 14.89
C GLY A 188 21.94 -7.55 14.84
N GLN A 189 22.57 -6.55 14.22
CA GLN A 189 21.99 -5.22 13.96
C GLN A 189 21.63 -5.08 12.47
N PRO A 190 20.43 -4.59 12.13
CA PRO A 190 20.11 -4.26 10.76
C PRO A 190 20.92 -3.04 10.29
N VAL A 191 21.60 -3.16 9.15
CA VAL A 191 22.41 -2.09 8.56
C VAL A 191 21.96 -1.88 7.11
N CYS A 192 21.67 -0.63 6.76
CA CYS A 192 21.45 -0.24 5.38
C CYS A 192 22.80 -0.02 4.69
N HIS A 193 23.06 -0.83 3.68
CA HIS A 193 24.24 -0.76 2.83
C HIS A 193 23.92 0.01 1.56
N ILE A 194 24.81 0.95 1.21
CA ILE A 194 24.76 1.70 -0.03
C ILE A 194 26.10 1.51 -0.71
N GLN A 195 26.10 0.87 -1.87
CA GLN A 195 27.28 0.58 -2.66
C GLN A 195 27.22 1.35 -3.97
N TYR A 196 28.28 2.10 -4.27
CA TYR A 196 28.41 2.85 -5.51
C TYR A 196 29.50 2.21 -6.37
N GLN A 197 29.18 1.99 -7.65
CA GLN A 197 30.15 1.67 -8.70
C GLN A 197 30.15 2.82 -9.72
N LEU A 198 31.33 3.37 -9.97
CA LEU A 198 31.49 4.67 -10.61
C LEU A 198 32.56 4.58 -11.70
N GLU A 199 32.28 5.11 -12.88
CA GLU A 199 33.23 5.19 -13.98
C GLU A 199 33.19 6.57 -14.64
N THR A 200 34.37 7.04 -15.07
CA THR A 200 34.56 8.33 -15.73
C THR A 200 35.73 8.24 -16.71
N ASP A 201 35.69 8.99 -17.81
CA ASP A 201 36.78 9.13 -18.79
C ASP A 201 37.78 10.24 -18.42
N ARG A 202 37.53 10.95 -17.31
CA ARG A 202 38.28 12.15 -16.91
C ARG A 202 38.32 12.31 -15.39
N PRO A 203 39.25 13.12 -14.84
CA PRO A 203 39.29 13.39 -13.42
C PRO A 203 37.97 13.97 -12.93
N ALA A 204 37.45 13.38 -11.86
CA ALA A 204 36.18 13.77 -11.26
C ALA A 204 36.19 13.50 -9.76
N TRP A 205 35.25 14.12 -9.05
CA TRP A 205 34.95 13.80 -7.67
C TRP A 205 33.65 13.04 -7.60
N PHE A 206 33.64 11.92 -6.89
CA PHE A 206 32.42 11.37 -6.35
C PHE A 206 32.06 12.09 -5.06
N VAL A 207 30.79 12.45 -4.91
CA VAL A 207 30.29 13.16 -3.74
C VAL A 207 29.12 12.39 -3.17
N ILE A 208 29.27 11.97 -1.91
CA ILE A 208 28.12 11.61 -1.07
C ILE A 208 27.66 12.90 -0.41
N ALA A 209 26.42 13.30 -0.68
CA ALA A 209 25.84 14.53 -0.18
C ALA A 209 24.81 14.26 0.91
N LEU A 210 24.97 14.89 2.07
CA LEU A 210 23.97 14.90 3.13
C LEU A 210 22.89 15.96 2.84
N ARG A 211 21.64 15.53 2.75
CA ARG A 211 20.51 16.36 2.31
C ARG A 211 19.46 16.55 3.43
N PRO A 212 19.08 17.79 3.80
CA PRO A 212 18.10 18.08 4.85
C PRO A 212 16.65 17.95 4.33
N TYR A 213 16.38 16.87 3.60
CA TYR A 213 15.08 16.56 3.03
C TYR A 213 14.96 15.07 2.72
N ASN A 214 13.73 14.66 2.44
CA ASN A 214 13.33 13.32 2.02
C ASN A 214 12.22 13.43 0.95
N PRO A 215 11.64 12.31 0.46
CA PRO A 215 10.59 12.34 -0.56
C PRO A 215 9.34 13.16 -0.19
N GLU A 216 9.10 13.49 1.08
CA GLU A 216 7.96 14.32 1.51
C GLU A 216 8.32 15.81 1.72
N GLY A 217 9.61 16.15 1.76
CA GLY A 217 10.08 17.52 1.95
C GLY A 217 11.18 17.65 2.98
N ILE A 218 11.27 18.83 3.58
CA ILE A 218 12.36 19.20 4.50
C ILE A 218 12.37 18.32 5.76
N SER A 219 13.57 17.84 6.11
CA SER A 219 13.88 17.20 7.39
C SER A 219 15.13 17.86 7.99
N PHE A 220 15.00 18.40 9.19
CA PHE A 220 15.98 19.35 9.71
C PHE A 220 17.29 18.71 10.16
N ILE A 221 18.39 19.27 9.67
CA ILE A 221 19.76 18.97 10.11
C ILE A 221 20.35 20.25 10.72
N HIS A 222 20.45 20.27 12.04
CA HIS A 222 21.03 21.39 12.77
C HIS A 222 22.55 21.26 12.92
N ASN A 223 23.08 20.04 12.97
CA ASN A 223 24.50 19.80 13.17
C ASN A 223 24.96 18.65 12.27
N ALA A 224 26.12 18.81 11.64
CA ALA A 224 26.83 17.70 11.03
C ALA A 224 28.34 17.86 11.29
N ALA A 225 29.03 16.74 11.48
CA ALA A 225 30.48 16.71 11.66
C ALA A 225 31.07 15.44 11.05
N LEU A 226 32.20 15.58 10.37
CA LEU A 226 33.08 14.48 9.98
C LEU A 226 33.83 13.98 11.22
N GLU A 227 33.84 12.67 11.41
CA GLU A 227 34.56 12.03 12.50
C GLU A 227 36.09 12.10 12.29
N ASN A 228 36.85 11.99 13.38
CA ASN A 228 38.30 12.21 13.36
C ASN A 228 39.07 11.22 12.47
N ASP A 229 38.56 10.00 12.34
CA ASP A 229 39.12 8.96 11.47
C ASP A 229 38.69 9.12 10.00
N ARG A 230 37.85 10.14 9.72
CA ARG A 230 37.27 10.48 8.42
C ARG A 230 36.39 9.36 7.84
N ARG A 231 35.90 8.46 8.69
CA ARG A 231 35.10 7.28 8.28
C ARG A 231 33.66 7.34 8.76
N GLY A 232 33.19 8.50 9.21
CA GLY A 232 31.79 8.64 9.58
C GLY A 232 31.30 10.07 9.65
N TRP A 233 29.98 10.20 9.65
CA TRP A 233 29.30 11.43 10.02
C TRP A 233 28.52 11.26 11.32
N THR A 234 28.72 12.24 12.20
CA THR A 234 27.80 12.54 13.29
C THR A 234 26.79 13.59 12.82
N ILE A 235 25.51 13.23 12.81
CA ILE A 235 24.40 14.08 12.36
C ILE A 235 23.45 14.32 13.53
N ASN A 236 23.11 15.59 13.79
CA ASN A 236 22.32 16.01 14.95
C ASN A 236 22.82 15.42 16.29
N ARG A 237 24.15 15.28 16.42
CA ARG A 237 24.89 14.75 17.58
C ARG A 237 24.78 13.23 17.78
N GLU A 238 24.37 12.49 16.75
CA GLU A 238 24.37 11.03 16.76
C GLU A 238 25.28 10.48 15.64
N PRO A 239 26.19 9.54 15.93
CA PRO A 239 26.97 8.86 14.89
C PRO A 239 26.04 7.91 14.14
N VAL A 240 25.79 8.18 12.86
CA VAL A 240 24.73 7.49 12.10
C VAL A 240 25.13 7.08 10.69
N VAL A 241 26.24 7.59 10.15
CA VAL A 241 26.75 7.20 8.83
C VAL A 241 28.19 6.74 8.97
N GLN A 242 28.51 5.59 8.37
CA GLN A 242 29.86 5.03 8.32
C GLN A 242 30.30 4.90 6.86
N PHE A 243 31.51 5.35 6.54
CA PHE A 243 32.13 5.24 5.24
C PHE A 243 33.16 4.10 5.24
N ARG A 244 33.09 3.20 4.26
CA ARG A 244 34.03 2.08 4.14
C ARG A 244 35.44 2.52 3.76
N GLN A 245 35.56 3.71 3.17
CA GLN A 245 36.82 4.38 2.87
C GLN A 245 36.90 5.72 3.64
N PRO A 246 38.10 6.18 4.03
CA PRO A 246 38.23 7.50 4.64
C PRO A 246 37.92 8.58 3.59
N VAL A 247 37.13 9.59 3.98
CA VAL A 247 36.80 10.74 3.14
C VAL A 247 38.06 11.49 2.76
N GLU A 248 38.27 11.79 1.48
CA GLU A 248 39.48 12.49 1.01
C GLU A 248 39.36 14.00 1.15
N HIS A 249 38.18 14.55 0.88
CA HIS A 249 37.88 15.97 1.06
C HIS A 249 36.46 16.17 1.60
N HIS A 250 36.28 17.07 2.55
CA HIS A 250 35.01 17.30 3.22
C HIS A 250 34.61 18.78 3.25
N LEU A 251 33.37 19.04 2.83
CA LEU A 251 32.78 20.36 2.80
C LEU A 251 31.43 20.37 3.51
N LEU A 252 31.07 21.51 4.07
CA LEU A 252 29.80 21.73 4.73
C LEU A 252 29.28 23.13 4.41
N SER A 253 27.96 23.23 4.28
CA SER A 253 27.27 24.50 4.15
C SER A 253 26.05 24.59 5.06
N THR A 254 25.63 25.82 5.32
CA THR A 254 24.46 26.15 6.12
C THR A 254 23.51 26.97 5.27
N TYR A 255 22.25 27.08 5.70
CA TYR A 255 21.22 27.87 5.01
C TYR A 255 21.70 29.24 4.53
N GLN A 256 22.42 29.98 5.39
CA GLN A 256 22.91 31.33 5.10
C GLN A 256 23.92 31.38 3.93
N HIS A 257 24.65 30.29 3.70
CA HIS A 257 25.72 30.21 2.69
C HIS A 257 25.30 29.42 1.44
N GLY A 258 24.04 29.02 1.34
CA GLY A 258 23.51 28.23 0.23
C GLY A 258 23.92 26.75 0.28
N ASP A 259 23.63 26.02 -0.79
CA ASP A 259 23.89 24.58 -0.89
C ASP A 259 25.39 24.24 -0.93
N VAL A 260 25.78 23.11 -0.33
CA VAL A 260 27.15 22.57 -0.42
C VAL A 260 27.58 22.34 -1.88
N PHE A 261 26.64 22.09 -2.81
CA PHE A 261 26.92 21.94 -4.24
C PHE A 261 27.71 23.13 -4.82
N ARG A 262 27.46 24.35 -4.35
CA ARG A 262 28.16 25.56 -4.84
C ARG A 262 29.59 25.66 -4.33
N LYS A 263 29.93 24.91 -3.30
CA LYS A 263 31.23 24.92 -2.62
C LYS A 263 32.11 23.74 -3.02
N LEU A 264 31.66 22.82 -3.88
CA LEU A 264 32.40 21.59 -4.20
C LEU A 264 33.79 21.81 -4.83
N ARG A 265 34.10 23.04 -5.25
CA ARG A 265 35.43 23.43 -5.77
C ARG A 265 36.31 24.14 -4.73
N ASP A 266 35.79 24.36 -3.53
CA ASP A 266 36.51 25.00 -2.44
C ASP A 266 37.61 24.07 -1.91
N LYS A 267 38.81 24.62 -1.75
CA LYS A 267 39.98 23.86 -1.27
C LYS A 267 40.06 23.78 0.25
N GLU A 268 39.40 24.68 0.96
CA GLU A 268 39.39 24.69 2.42
C GLU A 268 38.29 23.76 2.93
N GLU A 269 38.69 22.74 3.71
CA GLU A 269 37.74 21.82 4.32
C GLU A 269 36.93 22.50 5.44
N VAL A 270 35.68 22.07 5.58
CA VAL A 270 34.83 22.44 6.72
C VAL A 270 34.36 21.15 7.38
N LEU A 271 35.02 20.75 8.47
CA LEU A 271 34.81 19.45 9.09
C LEU A 271 33.55 19.35 9.94
N SER A 272 33.01 20.47 10.44
CA SER A 272 31.76 20.49 11.20
C SER A 272 31.05 21.83 11.08
N GLY A 273 29.75 21.84 11.39
CA GLY A 273 28.97 23.07 11.37
C GLY A 273 27.63 22.96 12.07
N HIS A 274 27.09 24.13 12.42
CA HIS A 274 25.79 24.31 13.05
C HIS A 274 24.93 25.27 12.21
N CYS A 275 23.63 24.97 12.08
CA CYS A 275 22.66 25.83 11.44
C CYS A 275 21.40 25.99 12.32
N ASP A 276 21.13 27.22 12.75
CA ASP A 276 19.93 27.55 13.54
C ASP A 276 18.63 27.19 12.79
N VAL A 277 18.62 27.36 11.46
CA VAL A 277 17.47 27.03 10.60
C VAL A 277 17.31 25.52 10.43
N GLY A 278 18.36 24.74 10.63
CA GLY A 278 18.30 23.28 10.47
C GLY A 278 18.43 22.81 9.02
N LEU A 279 19.14 23.54 8.16
CA LEU A 279 19.36 23.16 6.76
C LEU A 279 20.87 23.03 6.47
N VAL A 280 21.58 22.29 7.32
CA VAL A 280 22.95 21.87 7.02
C VAL A 280 22.95 20.95 5.79
N THR A 281 23.89 21.17 4.88
CA THR A 281 24.25 20.26 3.80
C THR A 281 25.73 19.94 3.91
N ALA A 282 26.14 18.71 3.65
CA ALA A 282 27.54 18.30 3.72
C ALA A 282 27.91 17.42 2.52
N ALA A 283 29.19 17.37 2.20
CA ALA A 283 29.75 16.62 1.08
C ALA A 283 30.99 15.85 1.53
N ALA A 284 30.93 14.53 1.42
CA ALA A 284 32.07 13.63 1.56
C ALA A 284 32.55 13.27 0.15
N MET A 285 33.79 13.62 -0.17
CA MET A 285 34.31 13.57 -1.53
C MET A 285 35.46 12.56 -1.68
N TYR A 286 35.47 11.86 -2.81
CA TYR A 286 36.46 10.85 -3.18
C TYR A 286 36.91 11.08 -4.63
N ALA A 287 38.22 11.08 -4.88
CA ALA A 287 38.73 11.28 -6.23
C ALA A 287 38.46 10.05 -7.11
N LEU A 288 38.00 10.28 -8.34
CA LEU A 288 37.81 9.26 -9.35
C LEU A 288 38.96 9.29 -10.35
N THR A 289 39.53 8.12 -10.61
CA THR A 289 40.60 7.95 -11.59
C THR A 289 39.98 7.68 -12.97
N PRO A 290 40.42 8.37 -14.04
CA PRO A 290 39.95 8.10 -15.40
C PRO A 290 40.10 6.64 -15.81
N ASP A 291 39.11 6.13 -16.55
CA ASP A 291 39.09 4.79 -17.15
C ASP A 291 39.23 3.64 -16.13
N GLN A 292 38.88 3.90 -14.88
CA GLN A 292 38.83 2.91 -13.80
C GLN A 292 37.46 2.90 -13.14
N THR A 293 36.99 1.70 -12.81
CA THR A 293 35.82 1.51 -11.96
C THR A 293 36.22 1.72 -10.50
N THR A 294 35.60 2.69 -9.84
CA THR A 294 35.79 2.96 -8.41
C THR A 294 34.58 2.48 -7.62
N GLU A 295 34.82 1.74 -6.54
CA GLU A 295 33.80 1.27 -5.60
C GLU A 295 33.84 2.07 -4.29
N ILE A 296 32.69 2.59 -3.86
CA ILE A 296 32.55 3.37 -2.62
C ILE A 296 31.36 2.83 -1.82
N GLY A 297 31.57 2.59 -0.52
CA GLY A 297 30.55 1.98 0.33
C GLY A 297 30.18 2.87 1.53
N VAL A 298 28.89 2.90 1.84
CA VAL A 298 28.32 3.58 3.00
C VAL A 298 27.44 2.63 3.77
N ASP A 299 27.59 2.61 5.08
CA ASP A 299 26.83 1.78 5.99
C ASP A 299 26.08 2.70 6.97
N VAL A 300 24.76 2.51 7.09
CA VAL A 300 23.90 3.26 8.01
C VAL A 300 23.23 2.26 8.96
N PRO A 301 23.70 2.15 10.21
CA PRO A 301 23.04 1.32 11.22
C PRO A 301 21.61 1.79 11.43
N LEU A 302 20.65 0.87 11.32
CA LEU A 302 19.24 1.18 11.45
C LEU A 302 18.84 1.08 12.92
N LYS A 303 18.21 2.14 13.42
CA LYS A 303 17.61 2.13 14.74
C LYS A 303 16.23 1.49 14.64
N GLU A 304 15.98 0.47 15.44
CA GLU A 304 14.62 0.01 15.67
C GLU A 304 13.88 1.04 16.53
N ASP A 305 12.61 1.28 16.19
CA ASP A 305 11.75 2.13 17.01
C ASP A 305 11.67 1.55 18.43
N ALA A 306 11.70 2.38 19.47
CA ALA A 306 11.67 1.89 20.87
C ALA A 306 10.43 1.02 21.19
N GLU A 307 9.31 1.22 20.47
CA GLU A 307 8.13 0.36 20.52
C GLU A 307 8.33 -1.00 19.81
N ALA A 308 9.11 -1.03 18.71
CA ALA A 308 9.50 -2.26 18.01
C ALA A 308 10.47 -3.11 18.85
N THR A 309 11.40 -2.47 19.58
CA THR A 309 12.30 -3.15 20.51
C THR A 309 11.54 -3.88 21.64
N SER A 310 10.38 -3.35 22.06
CA SER A 310 9.51 -4.02 23.04
C SER A 310 8.75 -5.21 22.46
N ALA A 311 8.47 -5.23 21.15
CA ALA A 311 7.78 -6.34 20.49
C ALA A 311 8.76 -7.47 20.12
N LEU A 312 9.99 -7.16 19.71
CA LEU A 312 11.08 -8.14 19.58
C LEU A 312 11.41 -8.82 20.91
N ALA A 313 11.26 -8.11 22.04
CA ALA A 313 11.38 -8.69 23.38
C ALA A 313 10.31 -9.76 23.71
N THR A 314 9.25 -9.88 22.90
CA THR A 314 8.22 -10.93 23.02
C THR A 314 8.48 -12.18 22.16
N GLY A 315 9.64 -12.27 21.49
CA GLY A 315 10.13 -13.51 20.87
C GLY A 315 10.29 -13.48 19.34
N GLY A 316 10.23 -12.30 18.70
CA GLY A 316 10.53 -12.16 17.27
C GLY A 316 12.02 -12.38 17.01
N THR A 317 12.38 -13.32 16.12
CA THR A 317 13.74 -13.47 15.62
C THR A 317 13.76 -12.92 14.20
N LEU A 318 14.66 -11.98 13.89
CA LEU A 318 14.84 -11.47 12.53
C LEU A 318 15.14 -12.65 11.60
N GLN A 319 14.41 -12.73 10.48
CA GLN A 319 14.51 -13.86 9.55
C GLN A 319 15.30 -13.48 8.30
N ALA A 320 16.00 -14.44 7.71
CA ALA A 320 16.56 -14.27 6.38
C ALA A 320 15.46 -14.40 5.32
N TRP A 321 15.62 -13.75 4.17
CA TRP A 321 14.66 -13.82 3.06
C TRP A 321 14.31 -15.25 2.60
N PRO A 322 15.27 -16.19 2.45
CA PRO A 322 14.95 -17.56 2.06
C PRO A 322 14.01 -18.27 3.05
N ASP A 323 14.17 -18.02 4.36
CA ASP A 323 13.34 -18.62 5.39
C ASP A 323 11.92 -18.04 5.37
N ALA A 324 11.82 -16.70 5.27
CA ALA A 324 10.53 -16.01 5.20
C ALA A 324 9.73 -16.36 3.92
N LEU A 325 10.41 -16.69 2.82
CA LEU A 325 9.81 -17.13 1.56
C LEU A 325 9.58 -18.64 1.49
N GLY A 326 10.14 -19.43 2.41
CA GLY A 326 10.20 -20.89 2.31
C GLY A 326 8.83 -21.56 2.18
N SER A 327 7.80 -20.99 2.80
CA SER A 327 6.42 -21.45 2.71
C SER A 327 5.55 -20.69 1.70
N ALA A 328 6.06 -19.62 1.07
CA ALA A 328 5.24 -18.79 0.19
C ALA A 328 4.78 -19.57 -1.06
N ALA A 329 3.54 -19.30 -1.50
CA ALA A 329 3.01 -19.79 -2.76
C ALA A 329 3.87 -19.29 -3.93
N ARG A 330 4.27 -20.18 -4.83
CA ARG A 330 5.06 -19.85 -6.02
C ARG A 330 4.14 -19.71 -7.21
N LEU A 331 4.47 -18.75 -8.07
CA LEU A 331 3.94 -18.62 -9.42
C LEU A 331 5.06 -19.02 -10.38
N GLU A 332 4.76 -19.81 -11.40
CA GLU A 332 5.67 -20.02 -12.53
C GLU A 332 4.86 -19.89 -13.83
N ILE A 333 5.15 -18.85 -14.60
CA ILE A 333 4.46 -18.53 -15.87
C ILE A 333 5.46 -18.02 -16.91
N PRO A 334 5.13 -18.10 -18.22
CA PRO A 334 6.01 -17.60 -19.28
C PRO A 334 6.14 -16.07 -19.30
N ASP A 335 5.16 -15.35 -18.75
CA ASP A 335 5.19 -13.89 -18.66
C ASP A 335 6.13 -13.43 -17.54
N ARG A 336 7.34 -13.00 -17.93
CA ARG A 336 8.38 -12.55 -17.00
C ARG A 336 8.01 -11.27 -16.25
N GLY A 337 7.16 -10.42 -16.84
CA GLY A 337 6.69 -9.20 -16.18
C GLY A 337 5.75 -9.54 -15.04
N PHE A 338 4.72 -10.34 -15.31
CA PHE A 338 3.77 -10.78 -14.28
C PHE A 338 4.44 -11.63 -13.20
N GLN A 339 5.40 -12.49 -13.59
CA GLN A 339 6.24 -13.25 -12.67
C GLN A 339 6.99 -12.31 -11.70
N HIS A 340 7.71 -11.33 -12.24
CA HIS A 340 8.45 -10.37 -11.43
C HIS A 340 7.54 -9.56 -10.50
N LEU A 341 6.36 -9.13 -10.98
CA LEU A 341 5.37 -8.42 -10.16
C LEU A 341 4.84 -9.28 -9.00
N TYR A 342 4.56 -10.56 -9.25
CA TYR A 342 4.14 -11.49 -8.19
C TYR A 342 5.25 -11.71 -7.15
N ASP A 343 6.47 -11.99 -7.61
CA ASP A 343 7.63 -12.22 -6.74
C ASP A 343 7.94 -10.99 -5.87
N THR A 344 7.77 -9.80 -6.44
CA THR A 344 7.91 -8.51 -5.75
C THR A 344 6.77 -8.30 -4.75
N ALA A 345 5.52 -8.55 -5.14
CA ALA A 345 4.37 -8.37 -4.27
C ALA A 345 4.43 -9.24 -3.00
N VAL A 346 4.86 -10.50 -3.12
CA VAL A 346 5.06 -11.41 -1.98
C VAL A 346 6.10 -10.83 -1.00
N ARG A 347 7.21 -10.31 -1.53
CA ARG A 347 8.26 -9.66 -0.72
C ARG A 347 7.77 -8.39 -0.05
N THR A 348 6.98 -7.57 -0.74
CA THR A 348 6.34 -6.37 -0.16
C THR A 348 5.47 -6.74 1.03
N LEU A 349 4.61 -7.77 0.90
CA LEU A 349 3.76 -8.18 2.02
C LEU A 349 4.60 -8.68 3.20
N ILE A 350 5.63 -9.50 2.97
CA ILE A 350 6.53 -9.96 4.05
C ILE A 350 7.22 -8.77 4.74
N LEU A 351 7.76 -7.84 3.96
CA LEU A 351 8.49 -6.67 4.48
C LEU A 351 7.58 -5.77 5.32
N LEU A 352 6.37 -5.52 4.85
CA LEU A 352 5.42 -4.59 5.48
C LEU A 352 4.46 -5.27 6.46
N SER A 353 4.78 -6.50 6.90
CA SER A 353 4.08 -7.16 8.00
C SER A 353 5.03 -7.83 9.00
N PRO A 354 5.93 -7.06 9.65
CA PRO A 354 6.82 -7.62 10.67
C PRO A 354 6.03 -8.14 11.88
N ASP A 355 5.11 -7.32 12.39
CA ASP A 355 4.24 -7.59 13.54
C ASP A 355 2.79 -7.20 13.27
N TRP A 356 2.63 -5.98 12.77
CA TRP A 356 1.41 -5.41 12.24
C TRP A 356 1.56 -5.25 10.74
N THR A 357 0.45 -5.20 10.03
CA THR A 357 0.42 -4.81 8.62
C THR A 357 0.52 -3.29 8.48
N TYR A 358 1.41 -2.84 7.61
CA TYR A 358 1.56 -1.44 7.22
C TYR A 358 1.17 -1.27 5.74
N PRO A 359 0.24 -0.36 5.41
CA PRO A 359 -0.13 -0.08 4.01
C PRO A 359 1.04 0.44 3.17
N GLY A 360 2.03 1.09 3.81
CA GLY A 360 3.24 1.52 3.14
C GLY A 360 4.41 1.74 4.10
N PRO A 361 5.64 1.83 3.58
CA PRO A 361 6.86 1.88 4.39
C PRO A 361 7.10 3.24 5.05
N TYR A 362 6.41 4.31 4.61
CA TYR A 362 6.81 5.67 4.93
C TYR A 362 5.66 6.53 5.47
N THR A 363 4.84 7.08 4.57
CA THR A 363 3.71 7.95 4.92
C THR A 363 2.68 7.17 5.73
N TYR A 364 2.47 5.90 5.37
CA TYR A 364 1.47 5.01 5.97
C TYR A 364 2.10 3.88 6.79
N LYS A 365 3.22 4.15 7.47
CA LYS A 365 3.80 3.22 8.47
C LYS A 365 2.95 3.17 9.75
N ARG A 366 1.68 2.78 9.64
CA ARG A 366 0.67 2.68 10.71
C ARG A 366 -0.34 1.58 10.40
N PHE A 367 -1.06 1.13 11.42
CA PHE A 367 -2.04 0.05 11.32
C PHE A 367 -3.47 0.59 11.19
N TRP A 368 -4.22 0.06 10.21
CA TRP A 368 -5.67 0.22 10.04
C TRP A 368 -6.32 -1.14 9.81
N TYR A 369 -7.53 -1.34 10.33
CA TYR A 369 -8.27 -2.60 10.14
C TYR A 369 -8.68 -2.83 8.68
N ARG A 370 -9.04 -1.74 7.98
CA ARG A 370 -9.37 -1.75 6.55
C ARG A 370 -8.27 -2.39 5.72
N ASP A 371 -7.08 -1.81 5.75
CA ASP A 371 -5.94 -2.36 5.05
C ASP A 371 -5.58 -3.76 5.55
N ALA A 372 -5.63 -3.99 6.87
CA ALA A 372 -5.29 -5.28 7.45
C ALA A 372 -6.16 -6.43 6.91
N ALA A 373 -7.46 -6.20 6.66
CA ALA A 373 -8.33 -7.24 6.09
C ALA A 373 -7.82 -7.74 4.73
N PHE A 374 -7.41 -6.82 3.86
CA PHE A 374 -6.90 -7.15 2.53
C PHE A 374 -5.46 -7.69 2.58
N LEU A 375 -4.58 -7.07 3.37
CA LEU A 375 -3.18 -7.51 3.52
C LEU A 375 -3.10 -8.92 4.13
N VAL A 376 -3.90 -9.20 5.17
CA VAL A 376 -3.98 -10.53 5.78
C VAL A 376 -4.55 -11.54 4.78
N ASN A 377 -5.60 -11.20 4.02
CA ASN A 377 -6.11 -12.09 2.99
C ASN A 377 -5.05 -12.39 1.90
N GLY A 378 -4.24 -11.38 1.51
CA GLY A 378 -3.09 -11.55 0.63
C GLY A 378 -2.03 -12.50 1.20
N LEU A 379 -1.66 -12.32 2.48
CA LEU A 379 -0.75 -13.23 3.20
C LEU A 379 -1.27 -14.67 3.22
N LEU A 380 -2.56 -14.86 3.52
CA LEU A 380 -3.19 -16.18 3.53
C LEU A 380 -3.16 -16.81 2.13
N CYS A 381 -3.52 -16.06 1.09
CA CYS A 381 -3.48 -16.52 -0.30
C CYS A 381 -2.06 -16.84 -0.79
N ALA A 382 -1.05 -16.14 -0.28
CA ALA A 382 0.37 -16.43 -0.49
C ALA A 382 0.91 -17.58 0.38
N ASN A 383 0.07 -18.32 1.12
CA ASN A 383 0.46 -19.40 2.03
C ASN A 383 1.39 -18.96 3.19
N LEU A 384 1.37 -17.68 3.56
CA LEU A 384 2.10 -17.12 4.70
C LEU A 384 1.24 -17.16 5.98
N LEU A 385 0.68 -18.33 6.29
CA LEU A 385 -0.31 -18.53 7.36
C LEU A 385 0.22 -18.09 8.73
N ASP A 386 1.46 -18.42 9.08
CA ASP A 386 2.01 -18.10 10.40
C ASP A 386 2.21 -16.59 10.58
N ARG A 387 2.48 -15.85 9.50
CA ARG A 387 2.59 -14.39 9.51
C ARG A 387 1.22 -13.74 9.67
N ALA A 388 0.22 -14.23 8.93
CA ALA A 388 -1.17 -13.83 9.09
C ALA A 388 -1.68 -14.09 10.52
N GLU A 389 -1.39 -15.27 11.08
CA GLU A 389 -1.77 -15.64 12.44
C GLU A 389 -1.15 -14.71 13.49
N ARG A 390 0.14 -14.34 13.37
CA ARG A 390 0.77 -13.35 14.26
C ARG A 390 0.01 -12.02 14.25
N VAL A 391 -0.33 -11.48 13.08
CA VAL A 391 -1.04 -10.20 12.96
C VAL A 391 -2.43 -10.28 13.59
N VAL A 392 -3.23 -11.30 13.23
CA VAL A 392 -4.62 -11.44 13.69
C VAL A 392 -4.70 -11.64 15.20
N ASN A 393 -3.74 -12.35 15.80
CA ASN A 393 -3.70 -12.56 17.25
C ASN A 393 -3.51 -11.27 18.05
N ARG A 394 -3.06 -10.18 17.41
CA ARG A 394 -2.91 -8.87 18.05
C ARG A 394 -4.15 -7.98 17.94
N PHE A 395 -5.12 -8.31 17.08
CA PHE A 395 -6.36 -7.54 16.94
C PHE A 395 -7.07 -7.25 18.28
N PRO A 396 -7.14 -8.19 19.25
CA PRO A 396 -7.73 -7.92 20.56
C PRO A 396 -7.07 -6.76 21.32
N GLU A 397 -5.77 -6.46 21.10
CA GLU A 397 -5.04 -5.34 21.74
C GLU A 397 -5.68 -3.97 21.43
N ARG A 398 -6.39 -3.87 20.31
CA ARG A 398 -7.03 -2.64 19.80
C ARG A 398 -8.56 -2.71 19.85
N GLN A 399 -9.13 -3.71 20.53
CA GLN A 399 -10.57 -3.76 20.81
C GLN A 399 -10.88 -3.04 22.13
N ASN A 400 -11.75 -2.04 22.10
CA ASN A 400 -12.14 -1.34 23.32
C ASN A 400 -13.13 -2.18 24.18
N LEU A 401 -13.39 -1.72 25.41
CA LEU A 401 -14.29 -2.43 26.34
C LEU A 401 -15.72 -2.63 25.81
N MET A 402 -16.18 -1.76 24.90
CA MET A 402 -17.50 -1.81 24.27
C MET A 402 -17.54 -2.70 23.02
N GLY A 403 -16.43 -3.33 22.63
CA GLY A 403 -16.32 -4.22 21.49
C GLY A 403 -15.97 -3.55 20.16
N TYR A 404 -15.67 -2.24 20.15
CA TYR A 404 -15.24 -1.54 18.94
C TYR A 404 -13.77 -1.85 18.65
N PHE A 405 -13.46 -2.30 17.44
CA PHE A 405 -12.10 -2.45 16.93
C PHE A 405 -11.62 -1.09 16.41
N HIS A 406 -10.76 -0.44 17.20
CA HIS A 406 -10.43 0.96 17.00
C HIS A 406 -9.05 1.15 16.37
N SER A 407 -9.03 1.42 15.06
CA SER A 407 -7.89 2.03 14.33
C SER A 407 -7.99 3.55 14.32
N GLN A 408 -9.19 4.06 14.00
CA GLN A 408 -9.50 5.47 13.84
C GLN A 408 -10.97 5.73 14.22
N GLU A 409 -11.28 6.95 14.63
CA GLU A 409 -12.66 7.34 14.92
C GLU A 409 -13.47 7.53 13.63
N GLY A 410 -14.72 7.06 13.60
CA GLY A 410 -15.65 7.28 12.49
C GLY A 410 -15.58 6.27 11.34
N GLU A 411 -14.82 5.18 11.48
CA GLU A 411 -14.76 4.04 10.54
C GLU A 411 -15.70 2.93 11.06
N TRP A 412 -16.85 2.72 10.42
CA TRP A 412 -17.88 1.80 10.94
C TRP A 412 -17.77 0.37 10.37
N ASP A 413 -17.01 0.21 9.30
CA ASP A 413 -16.58 -1.03 8.66
C ASP A 413 -15.65 -1.90 9.52
N THR A 414 -14.83 -1.28 10.38
CA THR A 414 -13.71 -1.96 11.08
C THR A 414 -14.10 -3.21 11.86
N ASN A 415 -15.26 -3.22 12.51
CA ASN A 415 -15.74 -4.38 13.24
C ASN A 415 -16.09 -5.54 12.29
N GLY A 416 -16.68 -5.23 11.14
CA GLY A 416 -16.96 -6.18 10.09
C GLY A 416 -15.68 -6.82 9.55
N GLU A 417 -14.72 -5.98 9.20
CA GLU A 417 -13.39 -6.35 8.69
C GLU A 417 -12.60 -7.22 9.67
N ALA A 418 -12.55 -6.83 10.95
CA ALA A 418 -11.85 -7.60 11.98
C ALA A 418 -12.44 -9.01 12.15
N LEU A 419 -13.78 -9.11 12.26
CA LEU A 419 -14.46 -10.39 12.43
C LEU A 419 -14.34 -11.28 11.18
N TRP A 420 -14.47 -10.69 9.99
CA TRP A 420 -14.23 -11.37 8.73
C TRP A 420 -12.81 -11.91 8.63
N THR A 421 -11.82 -11.15 9.09
CA THR A 421 -10.40 -11.57 9.08
C THR A 421 -10.14 -12.74 10.03
N PHE A 422 -10.71 -12.74 11.24
CA PHE A 422 -10.65 -13.90 12.16
C PHE A 422 -11.22 -15.16 11.49
N TYR A 423 -12.39 -15.02 10.84
CA TYR A 423 -13.03 -16.11 10.13
C TYR A 423 -12.17 -16.59 8.96
N ARG A 424 -11.61 -15.68 8.16
CA ARG A 424 -10.80 -16.03 6.99
C ARG A 424 -9.52 -16.78 7.39
N LEU A 425 -8.87 -16.38 8.49
CA LEU A 425 -7.72 -17.11 9.04
C LEU A 425 -8.12 -18.53 9.46
N TRP A 426 -9.23 -18.70 10.18
CA TRP A 426 -9.74 -20.02 10.55
C TRP A 426 -10.06 -20.88 9.32
N GLU A 427 -10.83 -20.33 8.39
CA GLU A 427 -11.33 -21.02 7.20
C GLU A 427 -10.20 -21.52 6.30
N LEU A 428 -9.15 -20.71 6.10
CA LEU A 428 -8.02 -21.08 5.23
C LEU A 428 -6.94 -21.90 5.92
N SER A 429 -6.72 -21.71 7.22
CA SER A 429 -5.71 -22.48 7.95
C SER A 429 -6.18 -23.88 8.31
N GLY A 430 -7.50 -24.08 8.46
CA GLY A 430 -8.10 -25.30 9.00
C GLY A 430 -7.76 -25.56 10.47
N LYS A 431 -6.99 -24.68 11.13
CA LYS A 431 -6.67 -24.77 12.57
C LYS A 431 -7.89 -24.34 13.38
N PHE A 432 -8.23 -25.07 14.44
CA PHE A 432 -9.36 -24.69 15.29
C PHE A 432 -9.21 -23.25 15.84
N PRO A 433 -10.26 -22.41 15.84
CA PRO A 433 -10.18 -21.03 16.32
C PRO A 433 -9.72 -20.97 17.78
N GLN A 434 -8.93 -19.96 18.16
CA GLN A 434 -8.41 -19.88 19.52
C GLN A 434 -9.55 -19.64 20.53
N PRO A 435 -9.60 -20.38 21.66
CA PRO A 435 -10.66 -20.20 22.67
C PRO A 435 -10.79 -18.77 23.20
N ASP A 436 -9.68 -18.05 23.31
CA ASP A 436 -9.65 -16.67 23.80
C ASP A 436 -10.35 -15.69 22.84
N TRP A 437 -10.57 -16.07 21.58
CA TRP A 437 -11.33 -15.27 20.63
C TRP A 437 -12.83 -15.24 20.95
N LEU A 438 -13.37 -16.20 21.71
CA LEU A 438 -14.82 -16.32 21.97
C LEU A 438 -15.41 -14.99 22.44
N ARG A 439 -14.83 -14.39 23.48
CA ARG A 439 -15.34 -13.13 24.05
C ARG A 439 -15.04 -11.92 23.16
N VAL A 440 -13.94 -11.95 22.42
CA VAL A 440 -13.53 -10.89 21.49
C VAL A 440 -14.53 -10.81 20.33
N VAL A 441 -14.82 -11.94 19.70
CA VAL A 441 -15.77 -12.10 18.59
C VAL A 441 -17.18 -11.72 19.04
N GLU A 442 -17.62 -12.23 20.19
CA GLU A 442 -18.93 -11.89 20.75
C GLU A 442 -19.10 -10.39 20.95
N LYS A 443 -18.15 -9.73 21.63
CA LYS A 443 -18.21 -8.27 21.84
C LYS A 443 -18.18 -7.48 20.54
N GLY A 444 -17.37 -7.93 19.57
CA GLY A 444 -17.28 -7.32 18.25
C GLY A 444 -18.64 -7.34 17.53
N ALA A 445 -19.28 -8.51 17.48
CA ALA A 445 -20.57 -8.69 16.86
C ALA A 445 -21.69 -7.94 17.60
N GLU A 446 -21.67 -7.92 18.93
CA GLU A 446 -22.63 -7.13 19.70
C GLU A 446 -22.49 -5.62 19.46
N TRP A 447 -21.27 -5.13 19.24
CA TRP A 447 -21.06 -3.72 18.91
C TRP A 447 -21.73 -3.37 17.59
N ILE A 448 -21.64 -4.23 16.57
CA ILE A 448 -22.31 -4.06 15.27
C ILE A 448 -23.81 -3.87 15.47
N VAL A 449 -24.43 -4.78 16.23
CA VAL A 449 -25.87 -4.75 16.52
C VAL A 449 -26.27 -3.45 17.24
N ARG A 450 -25.47 -3.01 18.21
CA ARG A 450 -25.74 -1.77 18.98
C ARG A 450 -25.52 -0.49 18.18
N LYS A 451 -24.58 -0.48 17.23
CA LYS A 451 -24.19 0.72 16.48
C LYS A 451 -25.21 1.08 15.39
N ARG A 452 -25.94 0.10 14.87
CA ARG A 452 -27.01 0.30 13.88
C ARG A 452 -28.09 1.27 14.36
N LEU A 453 -28.66 1.99 13.42
CA LEU A 453 -29.84 2.83 13.63
C LEU A 453 -31.11 1.97 13.72
N SER A 454 -32.17 2.56 14.28
CA SER A 454 -33.46 1.89 14.38
C SER A 454 -34.04 1.58 12.98
N ASP A 455 -34.67 0.40 12.86
CA ASP A 455 -35.44 0.01 11.68
C ASP A 455 -36.74 0.83 11.53
N ASP A 456 -37.23 1.43 12.61
CA ASP A 456 -38.48 2.21 12.64
C ASP A 456 -38.32 3.68 12.18
N LEU A 457 -37.12 4.06 11.73
CA LEU A 457 -36.88 5.41 11.23
C LEU A 457 -37.63 5.65 9.91
N ASP A 458 -38.30 6.80 9.80
CA ASP A 458 -38.84 7.25 8.50
C ASP A 458 -37.75 7.92 7.65
N ALA A 459 -36.76 7.13 7.26
CA ALA A 459 -35.64 7.56 6.42
C ALA A 459 -35.11 6.42 5.55
N TRP A 460 -34.47 6.74 4.42
CA TRP A 460 -33.88 5.72 3.52
C TRP A 460 -32.76 4.91 4.19
N HIS A 461 -32.13 5.44 5.23
CA HIS A 461 -31.06 4.77 5.99
C HIS A 461 -31.54 4.00 7.23
N ALA A 462 -32.85 3.77 7.38
CA ALA A 462 -33.40 3.01 8.50
C ALA A 462 -32.76 1.61 8.61
N GLY A 463 -32.33 1.23 9.81
CA GLY A 463 -31.65 -0.04 10.08
C GLY A 463 -30.17 -0.11 9.71
N LEU A 464 -29.63 0.88 8.99
CA LEU A 464 -28.23 0.97 8.58
C LEU A 464 -27.35 1.56 9.69
N PHE A 465 -26.04 1.60 9.46
CA PHE A 465 -25.10 2.34 10.30
C PHE A 465 -25.31 3.86 10.23
N PRO A 466 -25.01 4.61 11.32
CA PRO A 466 -25.02 6.06 11.33
C PRO A 466 -23.99 6.65 10.36
N PRO A 467 -24.09 7.94 10.00
CA PRO A 467 -23.17 8.52 9.04
C PRO A 467 -21.74 8.52 9.59
N GLY A 468 -20.78 8.04 8.80
CA GLY A 468 -19.38 7.85 9.20
C GLY A 468 -18.40 8.35 8.14
N PHE A 469 -17.13 8.47 8.50
CA PHE A 469 -16.05 8.72 7.55
C PHE A 469 -15.75 7.48 6.71
N SER A 470 -15.85 6.28 7.31
CA SER A 470 -15.64 5.00 6.64
C SER A 470 -14.30 4.98 5.90
N ALA A 471 -14.29 4.62 4.61
CA ALA A 471 -13.14 4.72 3.74
C ALA A 471 -13.06 6.05 2.98
N GLU A 472 -11.85 6.60 2.94
CA GLU A 472 -11.47 7.85 2.28
C GLU A 472 -11.79 7.93 0.78
N HIS A 473 -11.84 6.80 0.07
CA HIS A 473 -12.25 6.72 -1.34
C HIS A 473 -13.77 6.84 -1.53
N LEU A 474 -14.55 6.94 -0.45
CA LEU A 474 -16.00 7.10 -0.50
C LEU A 474 -16.44 8.56 -0.41
N GLY A 475 -15.54 9.52 -0.20
CA GLY A 475 -15.86 10.94 -0.16
C GLY A 475 -16.25 11.47 1.22
N ASN A 476 -17.20 12.40 1.29
CA ASN A 476 -17.63 13.03 2.55
C ASN A 476 -18.52 12.11 3.39
N ILE A 477 -18.46 12.26 4.72
CA ILE A 477 -19.27 11.55 5.71
C ILE A 477 -20.69 11.25 5.20
N ASP A 478 -21.11 9.98 5.20
CA ASP A 478 -22.44 9.55 4.75
C ASP A 478 -22.82 8.16 5.31
N TYR A 479 -24.00 7.66 4.95
CA TYR A 479 -24.54 6.34 5.30
C TYR A 479 -24.06 5.27 4.29
N TYR A 480 -22.79 4.91 4.34
CA TYR A 480 -22.18 4.09 3.28
C TYR A 480 -22.64 2.64 3.26
N TYR A 481 -22.98 2.11 2.08
CA TYR A 481 -23.24 0.68 1.94
C TYR A 481 -21.99 -0.18 2.20
N TRP A 482 -20.79 0.36 1.97
CA TRP A 482 -19.51 -0.26 2.37
C TRP A 482 -19.53 -0.72 3.83
N ASP A 483 -19.83 0.20 4.76
CA ASP A 483 -19.89 -0.11 6.20
C ASP A 483 -20.86 -1.26 6.46
N ASN A 484 -22.04 -1.17 5.86
CA ASN A 484 -23.11 -2.13 6.09
C ASN A 484 -22.77 -3.52 5.54
N PHE A 485 -22.18 -3.62 4.34
CA PHE A 485 -21.77 -4.91 3.76
C PHE A 485 -20.67 -5.59 4.56
N TRP A 486 -19.63 -4.85 4.97
CA TRP A 486 -18.59 -5.40 5.86
C TRP A 486 -19.17 -5.93 7.16
N ASN A 487 -20.13 -5.22 7.74
CA ASN A 487 -20.78 -5.64 8.98
C ASN A 487 -21.75 -6.83 8.79
N VAL A 488 -22.39 -6.99 7.62
CA VAL A 488 -23.11 -8.23 7.28
C VAL A 488 -22.14 -9.41 7.27
N ALA A 489 -21.03 -9.29 6.53
CA ALA A 489 -20.01 -10.34 6.46
C ALA A 489 -19.38 -10.63 7.83
N GLY A 490 -19.11 -9.61 8.63
CA GLY A 490 -18.58 -9.76 9.99
C GLY A 490 -19.54 -10.47 10.95
N LEU A 491 -20.85 -10.21 10.85
CA LEU A 491 -21.85 -10.94 11.65
C LEU A 491 -21.97 -12.41 11.21
N GLN A 492 -21.91 -12.70 9.91
CA GLN A 492 -21.87 -14.08 9.39
C GLN A 492 -20.60 -14.82 9.86
N ALA A 493 -19.44 -14.14 9.77
CA ALA A 493 -18.16 -14.62 10.27
C ALA A 493 -18.20 -14.92 11.78
N ALA A 494 -18.74 -13.99 12.58
CA ALA A 494 -18.90 -14.17 14.01
C ALA A 494 -19.82 -15.34 14.35
N ALA A 495 -20.94 -15.50 13.62
CA ALA A 495 -21.85 -16.62 13.81
C ALA A 495 -21.13 -17.96 13.57
N ALA A 496 -20.38 -18.08 12.49
CA ALA A 496 -19.62 -19.28 12.16
C ALA A 496 -18.53 -19.60 13.21
N LEU A 497 -17.76 -18.58 13.63
CA LEU A 497 -16.73 -18.73 14.66
C LEU A 497 -17.30 -19.14 16.02
N LEU A 498 -18.40 -18.52 16.47
CA LEU A 498 -19.02 -18.84 17.75
C LEU A 498 -19.65 -20.24 17.76
N ASN A 499 -20.24 -20.68 16.64
CA ASN A 499 -20.74 -22.05 16.51
C ASN A 499 -19.61 -23.07 16.67
N GLN A 500 -18.42 -22.75 16.14
CA GLN A 500 -17.24 -23.61 16.27
C GLN A 500 -16.63 -23.57 17.67
N LEU A 501 -16.61 -22.41 18.32
CA LEU A 501 -16.06 -22.21 19.67
C LEU A 501 -17.00 -22.68 20.80
N GLY A 502 -18.22 -23.10 20.48
CA GLY A 502 -19.20 -23.58 21.45
C GLY A 502 -19.94 -22.47 22.21
N GLY A 503 -20.19 -21.32 21.57
CA GLY A 503 -20.99 -20.24 22.14
C GLY A 503 -22.45 -20.66 22.42
N ASP A 504 -23.03 -20.17 23.53
CA ASP A 504 -24.34 -20.54 24.07
C ASP A 504 -25.53 -19.99 23.24
N GLY A 505 -25.62 -20.35 21.96
CA GLY A 505 -26.70 -19.92 21.05
C GLY A 505 -26.53 -18.51 20.47
N GLN A 506 -25.44 -17.80 20.80
CA GLN A 506 -25.14 -16.47 20.24
C GLN A 506 -24.89 -16.52 18.73
N GLY A 507 -24.40 -17.64 18.18
CA GLY A 507 -24.18 -17.79 16.73
C GLY A 507 -25.47 -17.60 15.92
N GLN A 508 -26.56 -18.26 16.33
CA GLN A 508 -27.87 -18.12 15.68
C GLN A 508 -28.42 -16.68 15.78
N LYS A 509 -28.19 -16.00 16.91
CA LYS A 509 -28.55 -14.59 17.07
C LYS A 509 -27.85 -13.72 16.03
N PHE A 510 -26.53 -13.85 15.88
CA PHE A 510 -25.78 -13.00 14.94
C PHE A 510 -26.05 -13.33 13.47
N GLU A 511 -26.38 -14.58 13.15
CA GLU A 511 -26.88 -14.96 11.81
C GLU A 511 -28.22 -14.26 11.49
N GLN A 512 -29.13 -14.19 12.46
CA GLN A 512 -30.38 -13.45 12.31
C GLN A 512 -30.15 -11.94 12.18
N GLU A 513 -29.21 -11.38 12.92
CA GLU A 513 -28.83 -9.96 12.83
C GLU A 513 -28.19 -9.62 11.48
N ALA A 514 -27.34 -10.51 10.94
CA ALA A 514 -26.78 -10.37 9.59
C ALA A 514 -27.89 -10.34 8.53
N THR A 515 -28.85 -11.26 8.63
CA THR A 515 -30.03 -11.31 7.76
C THR A 515 -30.85 -10.03 7.86
N THR A 516 -31.05 -9.51 9.07
CA THR A 516 -31.83 -8.29 9.33
C THR A 516 -31.14 -7.06 8.74
N LEU A 517 -29.82 -6.94 8.89
CA LEU A 517 -29.04 -5.86 8.30
C LEU A 517 -29.04 -5.93 6.77
N MET A 518 -28.90 -7.11 6.18
CA MET A 518 -29.00 -7.29 4.72
C MET A 518 -30.39 -6.86 4.20
N GLN A 519 -31.46 -7.23 4.91
CA GLN A 519 -32.81 -6.76 4.57
C GLN A 519 -32.94 -5.23 4.71
N ALA A 520 -32.25 -4.59 5.66
CA ALA A 520 -32.23 -3.12 5.77
C ALA A 520 -31.55 -2.47 4.56
N ILE A 521 -30.44 -3.04 4.08
CA ILE A 521 -29.76 -2.61 2.85
C ILE A 521 -30.72 -2.72 1.65
N GLU A 522 -31.40 -3.84 1.47
CA GLU A 522 -32.34 -4.05 0.37
C GLU A 522 -33.54 -3.09 0.42
N ARG A 523 -34.11 -2.86 1.61
CA ARG A 523 -35.15 -1.85 1.81
C ARG A 523 -34.65 -0.45 1.46
N SER A 524 -33.43 -0.12 1.89
CA SER A 524 -32.80 1.16 1.61
C SER A 524 -32.63 1.40 0.11
N LEU A 525 -32.04 0.44 -0.61
CA LEU A 525 -31.82 0.48 -2.06
C LEU A 525 -33.13 0.58 -2.86
N THR A 526 -34.20 -0.04 -2.37
CA THR A 526 -35.53 0.08 -2.98
C THR A 526 -36.09 1.49 -2.78
N ARG A 527 -36.01 2.04 -1.57
CA ARG A 527 -36.52 3.38 -1.25
C ARG A 527 -35.73 4.51 -1.92
N SER A 528 -34.44 4.32 -2.16
CA SER A 528 -33.56 5.30 -2.80
C SER A 528 -33.47 5.16 -4.33
N GLN A 529 -34.29 4.31 -4.95
CA GLN A 529 -34.17 4.02 -6.38
C GLN A 529 -34.23 5.26 -7.28
N GLU A 530 -35.08 6.24 -6.96
CA GLU A 530 -35.24 7.47 -7.75
C GLU A 530 -34.04 8.43 -7.65
N VAL A 531 -33.15 8.25 -6.67
CA VAL A 531 -31.92 9.03 -6.53
C VAL A 531 -30.87 8.57 -7.54
N ARG A 532 -30.88 7.27 -7.88
CA ARG A 532 -29.92 6.65 -8.79
C ARG A 532 -30.25 7.04 -10.22
N ASP A 533 -29.24 7.53 -10.92
CA ASP A 533 -29.27 7.86 -12.35
C ASP A 533 -28.78 6.72 -13.25
N ALA A 534 -28.29 5.63 -12.67
CA ALA A 534 -27.92 4.39 -13.34
C ALA A 534 -28.22 3.15 -12.46
N GLU A 535 -28.24 1.96 -13.08
CA GLU A 535 -28.42 0.70 -12.36
C GLU A 535 -27.19 0.35 -11.51
N GLY A 536 -27.43 -0.26 -10.34
CA GLY A 536 -26.38 -0.75 -9.45
C GLY A 536 -26.47 -0.23 -8.02
N PHE A 537 -25.41 -0.49 -7.27
CA PHE A 537 -25.18 0.00 -5.91
C PHE A 537 -24.44 1.35 -5.95
N PRO A 538 -25.05 2.45 -5.47
CA PRO A 538 -24.36 3.71 -5.25
C PRO A 538 -23.55 3.66 -3.95
N ALA A 539 -22.76 4.68 -3.64
CA ALA A 539 -21.99 4.71 -2.39
C ALA A 539 -22.89 4.75 -1.12
N SER A 540 -24.03 5.45 -1.20
CA SER A 540 -24.97 5.64 -0.09
C SER A 540 -26.42 5.80 -0.61
N PRO A 541 -27.45 5.69 0.26
CA PRO A 541 -28.85 5.89 -0.12
C PRO A 541 -29.17 7.29 -0.67
N TYR A 542 -28.31 8.28 -0.42
CA TYR A 542 -28.55 9.69 -0.76
C TYR A 542 -27.69 10.17 -1.93
N ARG A 543 -26.90 9.29 -2.52
CA ARG A 543 -25.96 9.63 -3.59
C ARG A 543 -26.36 9.03 -4.92
N ARG A 544 -26.07 9.79 -5.97
CA ARG A 544 -26.09 9.33 -7.36
C ARG A 544 -24.95 8.34 -7.59
N MET A 545 -24.95 7.70 -8.76
CA MET A 545 -23.79 6.90 -9.15
C MET A 545 -22.60 7.83 -9.42
N ASP A 546 -21.48 7.53 -8.79
CA ASP A 546 -20.20 8.23 -8.95
C ASP A 546 -19.06 7.28 -8.57
N ALA A 547 -17.82 7.78 -8.61
CA ALA A 547 -16.63 6.98 -8.26
C ALA A 547 -16.71 6.34 -6.86
N GLY A 548 -17.47 6.90 -5.91
CA GLY A 548 -17.67 6.31 -4.58
C GLY A 548 -18.42 4.99 -4.58
N ALA A 549 -19.19 4.69 -5.64
CA ALA A 549 -19.87 3.41 -5.82
C ALA A 549 -18.91 2.22 -5.87
N VAL A 550 -17.61 2.47 -6.14
CA VAL A 550 -16.56 1.44 -6.07
C VAL A 550 -16.53 0.75 -4.70
N GLY A 551 -16.86 1.45 -3.61
CA GLY A 551 -16.92 0.83 -2.29
C GLY A 551 -18.00 -0.24 -2.18
N SER A 552 -19.10 -0.12 -2.92
CA SER A 552 -20.20 -1.09 -2.81
C SER A 552 -19.91 -2.42 -3.49
N ILE A 553 -18.85 -2.53 -4.30
CA ILE A 553 -18.47 -3.80 -4.93
C ILE A 553 -17.97 -4.84 -3.93
N VAL A 554 -17.66 -4.43 -2.68
CA VAL A 554 -17.29 -5.36 -1.60
C VAL A 554 -18.32 -6.44 -1.35
N ALA A 555 -19.60 -6.15 -1.61
CA ALA A 555 -20.67 -7.13 -1.57
C ALA A 555 -20.41 -8.33 -2.51
N GLY A 556 -19.72 -8.11 -3.62
CA GLY A 556 -19.22 -9.15 -4.51
C GLY A 556 -17.85 -9.67 -4.08
N TYR A 557 -16.84 -8.82 -4.01
CA TYR A 557 -15.47 -9.20 -3.67
C TYR A 557 -14.85 -8.21 -2.67
N PRO A 558 -14.28 -8.66 -1.54
CA PRO A 558 -13.95 -10.06 -1.22
C PRO A 558 -15.05 -10.81 -0.46
N LEU A 559 -16.20 -10.18 -0.15
CA LEU A 559 -17.13 -10.71 0.84
C LEU A 559 -18.03 -11.84 0.32
N GLU A 560 -18.18 -11.98 -1.00
CA GLU A 560 -19.03 -13.01 -1.63
C GLU A 560 -20.49 -13.03 -1.09
N LEU A 561 -21.03 -11.88 -0.66
CA LEU A 561 -22.40 -11.77 -0.15
C LEU A 561 -23.46 -11.91 -1.26
N LEU A 562 -23.05 -11.65 -2.50
CA LEU A 562 -23.88 -11.70 -3.70
C LEU A 562 -23.33 -12.74 -4.70
N PRO A 563 -24.21 -13.36 -5.50
CA PRO A 563 -23.78 -14.29 -6.54
C PRO A 563 -22.91 -13.57 -7.60
N PRO A 564 -22.02 -14.31 -8.29
CA PRO A 564 -21.13 -13.73 -9.31
C PRO A 564 -21.83 -12.95 -10.43
N ASP A 565 -23.04 -13.35 -10.79
CA ASP A 565 -23.84 -12.78 -11.87
C ASP A 565 -24.93 -11.81 -11.38
N ASP A 566 -24.82 -11.27 -10.15
CA ASP A 566 -25.78 -10.29 -9.64
C ASP A 566 -25.84 -9.06 -10.58
N PRO A 567 -27.02 -8.74 -11.17
CA PRO A 567 -27.12 -7.70 -12.18
C PRO A 567 -26.83 -6.30 -11.63
N ARG A 568 -27.03 -6.06 -10.32
CA ARG A 568 -26.75 -4.76 -9.70
C ARG A 568 -25.25 -4.58 -9.51
N LEU A 569 -24.55 -5.66 -9.16
CA LEU A 569 -23.09 -5.66 -9.03
C LEU A 569 -22.43 -5.42 -10.40
N LEU A 570 -22.87 -6.13 -11.44
CA LEU A 570 -22.40 -5.91 -12.81
C LEU A 570 -22.80 -4.54 -13.35
N GLY A 571 -23.98 -4.03 -12.99
CA GLY A 571 -24.41 -2.66 -13.30
C GLY A 571 -23.48 -1.61 -12.69
N THR A 572 -23.08 -1.77 -11.42
CA THR A 572 -22.07 -0.90 -10.78
C THR A 572 -20.75 -0.96 -11.52
N VAL A 573 -20.23 -2.16 -11.84
CA VAL A 573 -18.96 -2.31 -12.58
C VAL A 573 -19.05 -1.64 -13.94
N GLN A 574 -20.13 -1.85 -14.68
CA GLN A 574 -20.33 -1.24 -16.00
C GLN A 574 -20.33 0.30 -15.91
N PHE A 575 -21.06 0.87 -14.94
CA PHE A 575 -21.07 2.31 -14.71
C PHE A 575 -19.66 2.85 -14.45
N LEU A 576 -18.89 2.18 -13.59
CA LEU A 576 -17.54 2.62 -13.23
C LEU A 576 -16.59 2.53 -14.43
N LEU A 577 -16.63 1.44 -15.21
CA LEU A 577 -15.84 1.27 -16.43
C LEU A 577 -16.10 2.38 -17.46
N GLU A 578 -17.36 2.79 -17.61
CA GLU A 578 -17.76 3.82 -18.58
C GLU A 578 -17.41 5.24 -18.14
N ASN A 579 -17.52 5.53 -16.84
CA ASN A 579 -17.53 6.92 -16.35
C ASN A 579 -16.33 7.28 -15.47
N CYS A 580 -15.64 6.28 -14.91
CA CYS A 580 -14.60 6.48 -13.88
C CYS A 580 -13.28 5.78 -14.27
N PHE A 581 -12.99 5.58 -15.54
CA PHE A 581 -11.72 4.99 -16.01
C PHE A 581 -10.89 5.99 -16.80
N VAL A 582 -9.59 6.02 -16.50
CA VAL A 582 -8.60 6.83 -17.21
C VAL A 582 -7.41 5.94 -17.54
N HIS A 583 -7.02 5.89 -18.82
CA HIS A 583 -5.90 5.08 -19.31
C HIS A 583 -5.94 3.60 -18.85
N GLY A 584 -7.12 2.99 -18.79
CA GLY A 584 -7.28 1.56 -18.48
C GLY A 584 -7.33 1.21 -16.99
N ALA A 585 -7.37 2.19 -16.09
CA ALA A 585 -7.52 1.97 -14.65
C ALA A 585 -8.63 2.83 -14.06
N PHE A 586 -9.23 2.34 -12.97
CA PHE A 586 -10.20 3.09 -12.18
C PHE A 586 -9.55 4.37 -11.66
N PHE A 587 -10.19 5.51 -11.93
CA PHE A 587 -9.78 6.82 -11.50
C PHE A 587 -10.72 7.30 -10.40
N GLN A 588 -10.15 7.59 -9.23
CA GLN A 588 -10.88 8.19 -8.13
C GLN A 588 -10.89 9.71 -8.32
N ASP A 589 -12.08 10.32 -8.31
CA ASP A 589 -12.25 11.78 -8.44
C ASP A 589 -12.27 12.50 -7.09
N MET A 590 -12.39 11.77 -5.98
CA MET A 590 -12.61 12.33 -4.64
C MET A 590 -11.43 12.05 -3.70
N ILE A 591 -11.01 13.07 -2.93
CA ILE A 591 -9.99 13.02 -1.86
C ILE A 591 -8.63 12.46 -2.35
N HIS A 592 -8.56 11.15 -2.54
CA HIS A 592 -7.43 10.37 -3.09
C HIS A 592 -7.43 10.33 -4.61
N SER A 593 -7.38 11.51 -5.21
CA SER A 593 -7.54 11.61 -6.65
C SER A 593 -6.36 11.01 -7.41
N GLY A 594 -6.63 10.08 -8.31
CA GLY A 594 -5.63 9.34 -9.09
C GLY A 594 -6.15 8.01 -9.63
N MET A 595 -5.41 7.41 -10.56
CA MET A 595 -5.67 6.04 -11.00
C MET A 595 -5.27 5.07 -9.86
N ASN A 596 -6.11 4.10 -9.54
CA ASN A 596 -5.94 3.23 -8.39
C ASN A 596 -5.79 1.77 -8.82
N ALA A 597 -4.64 1.17 -8.49
CA ALA A 597 -4.31 -0.20 -8.88
C ALA A 597 -5.21 -1.23 -8.20
N TYR A 598 -5.35 -1.16 -6.88
CA TYR A 598 -6.07 -2.19 -6.11
C TYR A 598 -7.59 -2.15 -6.35
N LEU A 599 -8.19 -0.97 -6.50
CA LEU A 599 -9.60 -0.83 -6.88
C LEU A 599 -9.87 -1.33 -8.30
N SER A 600 -8.93 -1.13 -9.24
CA SER A 600 -9.03 -1.70 -10.58
C SER A 600 -9.00 -3.23 -10.54
N LEU A 601 -8.14 -3.83 -9.70
CA LEU A 601 -8.10 -5.27 -9.49
C LEU A 601 -9.38 -5.80 -8.83
N GLN A 602 -9.99 -5.06 -7.89
CA GLN A 602 -11.26 -5.47 -7.30
C GLN A 602 -12.39 -5.53 -8.34
N LEU A 603 -12.44 -4.58 -9.28
CA LEU A 603 -13.36 -4.65 -10.42
C LEU A 603 -13.06 -5.84 -11.32
N ALA A 604 -11.76 -6.13 -11.57
CA ALA A 604 -11.34 -7.31 -12.31
C ALA A 604 -11.79 -8.61 -11.63
N GLN A 605 -11.73 -8.68 -10.29
CA GLN A 605 -12.23 -9.84 -9.53
C GLN A 605 -13.73 -10.05 -9.75
N ILE A 606 -14.54 -8.99 -9.73
CA ILE A 606 -15.98 -9.11 -10.04
C ILE A 606 -16.20 -9.69 -11.44
N LEU A 607 -15.51 -9.15 -12.45
CA LEU A 607 -15.61 -9.60 -13.84
C LEU A 607 -15.14 -11.06 -14.00
N LEU A 608 -14.03 -11.44 -13.37
CA LEU A 608 -13.52 -12.81 -13.38
C LEU A 608 -14.55 -13.79 -12.79
N ARG A 609 -15.15 -13.43 -11.63
CA ARG A 609 -16.17 -14.27 -11.00
C ARG A 609 -17.38 -14.47 -11.92
N ALA A 610 -17.79 -13.43 -12.63
CA ALA A 610 -18.88 -13.46 -13.61
C ALA A 610 -18.52 -14.16 -14.95
N GLY A 611 -17.26 -14.54 -15.15
CA GLY A 611 -16.79 -15.12 -16.41
C GLY A 611 -16.66 -14.12 -17.56
N ASP A 612 -16.60 -12.82 -17.26
CA ASP A 612 -16.47 -11.75 -18.25
C ASP A 612 -15.00 -11.55 -18.63
N PRO A 613 -14.58 -11.80 -19.89
CA PRO A 613 -13.18 -11.78 -20.30
C PRO A 613 -12.50 -10.41 -20.17
N ARG A 614 -13.27 -9.32 -20.03
CA ARG A 614 -12.73 -7.97 -19.83
C ARG A 614 -11.89 -7.87 -18.56
N PHE A 615 -12.04 -8.79 -17.59
CA PHE A 615 -11.24 -8.79 -16.37
C PHE A 615 -9.74 -8.67 -16.66
N PHE A 616 -9.23 -9.35 -17.69
CA PHE A 616 -7.79 -9.41 -17.95
C PHE A 616 -7.24 -8.11 -18.55
N GLU A 617 -8.08 -7.32 -19.20
CA GLU A 617 -7.70 -5.98 -19.67
C GLU A 617 -7.36 -5.07 -18.48
N LEU A 618 -8.13 -5.15 -17.39
CA LEU A 618 -7.84 -4.42 -16.16
C LEU A 618 -6.57 -4.95 -15.49
N VAL A 619 -6.37 -6.28 -15.46
CA VAL A 619 -5.15 -6.88 -14.90
C VAL A 619 -3.89 -6.41 -15.66
N ARG A 620 -3.93 -6.39 -17.00
CA ARG A 620 -2.85 -5.84 -17.83
C ARG A 620 -2.63 -4.35 -17.58
N GLY A 621 -3.71 -3.56 -17.53
CA GLY A 621 -3.62 -2.13 -17.24
C GLY A 621 -2.96 -1.84 -15.90
N VAL A 622 -3.24 -2.66 -14.88
CA VAL A 622 -2.57 -2.55 -13.57
C VAL A 622 -1.11 -2.96 -13.66
N ALA A 623 -0.76 -4.04 -14.38
CA ALA A 623 0.64 -4.43 -14.60
C ALA A 623 1.46 -3.30 -15.26
N ASP A 624 0.90 -2.64 -16.27
CA ASP A 624 1.53 -1.53 -16.99
C ASP A 624 1.73 -0.26 -16.13
N LEU A 625 0.99 -0.15 -15.01
CA LEU A 625 1.10 0.94 -14.05
C LEU A 625 2.14 0.69 -12.95
N ALA A 626 2.77 -0.49 -12.93
CA ALA A 626 3.80 -0.79 -11.95
C ALA A 626 5.04 0.12 -12.15
N THR A 627 5.70 0.48 -11.05
CA THR A 627 6.99 1.15 -11.07
C THR A 627 8.06 0.22 -11.66
N PRO A 628 9.21 0.77 -12.11
CA PRO A 628 10.34 -0.05 -12.56
C PRO A 628 10.85 -1.06 -11.50
N THR A 629 10.54 -0.85 -10.23
CA THR A 629 10.82 -1.74 -9.09
C THR A 629 9.71 -2.75 -8.79
N GLY A 630 8.67 -2.82 -9.63
CA GLY A 630 7.57 -3.78 -9.54
C GLY A 630 6.54 -3.48 -8.46
N GLN A 631 6.34 -2.21 -8.10
CA GLN A 631 5.40 -1.78 -7.04
C GLN A 631 4.34 -0.83 -7.61
N TRP A 632 3.32 -0.50 -6.81
CA TRP A 632 2.34 0.53 -7.16
C TRP A 632 2.26 1.61 -6.08
N PRO A 633 2.26 2.90 -6.46
CA PRO A 633 1.78 3.95 -5.59
C PRO A 633 0.29 3.76 -5.29
N GLU A 634 -0.19 4.31 -4.17
CA GLU A 634 -1.61 4.25 -3.80
C GLU A 634 -2.52 4.91 -4.84
N ALA A 635 -2.18 6.13 -5.26
CA ALA A 635 -2.88 6.87 -6.29
C ALA A 635 -1.88 7.36 -7.34
N ILE A 636 -2.15 7.04 -8.61
CA ILE A 636 -1.22 7.25 -9.73
C ILE A 636 -1.69 8.41 -10.60
N HIS A 637 -0.78 9.34 -10.88
CA HIS A 637 -1.05 10.51 -11.71
C HIS A 637 -1.25 10.11 -13.18
N PRO A 638 -2.34 10.52 -13.84
CA PRO A 638 -2.65 10.10 -15.22
C PRO A 638 -1.56 10.38 -16.24
N HIS A 639 -0.91 11.55 -16.14
CA HIS A 639 0.12 12.00 -17.08
C HIS A 639 1.52 11.48 -16.76
N THR A 640 1.98 11.57 -15.51
CA THR A 640 3.37 11.23 -15.15
C THR A 640 3.55 9.74 -14.88
N LYS A 641 2.45 9.00 -14.66
CA LYS A 641 2.43 7.61 -14.19
C LYS A 641 3.15 7.38 -12.85
N GLY A 642 3.55 8.46 -12.17
CA GLY A 642 4.06 8.42 -10.81
C GLY A 642 2.96 8.61 -9.78
N GLY A 643 3.23 8.27 -8.52
CA GLY A 643 2.32 8.50 -7.42
C GLY A 643 2.04 9.99 -7.22
N CYS A 644 0.78 10.34 -6.94
CA CYS A 644 0.34 11.71 -6.67
C CYS A 644 -0.26 11.91 -5.28
N MET A 645 -0.64 10.82 -4.61
CA MET A 645 -1.12 10.84 -3.23
C MET A 645 -0.74 9.52 -2.57
N GLY A 646 -0.68 9.54 -1.23
CA GLY A 646 -0.45 8.33 -0.49
C GLY A 646 1.00 7.90 -0.38
N ASP A 647 1.20 6.63 -0.03
CA ASP A 647 2.53 6.02 -0.01
C ASP A 647 2.97 5.63 -1.44
N GLY A 648 4.28 5.73 -1.71
CA GLY A 648 4.85 5.44 -3.03
C GLY A 648 5.01 3.95 -3.34
N GLN A 649 4.93 3.13 -2.29
CA GLN A 649 4.84 1.68 -2.33
C GLN A 649 3.65 1.27 -1.46
N HIS A 650 2.58 0.78 -2.07
CA HIS A 650 1.33 0.47 -1.40
C HIS A 650 1.08 -1.04 -1.31
N ALA A 651 1.13 -1.59 -0.10
CA ALA A 651 0.99 -3.01 0.20
C ALA A 651 -0.39 -3.58 -0.15
N TRP A 652 -1.45 -2.76 -0.15
CA TRP A 652 -2.77 -3.23 -0.57
C TRP A 652 -2.79 -3.58 -2.06
N ALA A 653 -2.11 -2.80 -2.92
CA ALA A 653 -1.97 -3.15 -4.33
C ALA A 653 -1.19 -4.46 -4.52
N ALA A 654 -0.13 -4.67 -3.73
CA ALA A 654 0.59 -5.94 -3.72
C ALA A 654 -0.30 -7.11 -3.27
N ALA A 655 -1.12 -6.92 -2.23
CA ALA A 655 -2.06 -7.94 -1.75
C ALA A 655 -3.09 -8.32 -2.81
N GLU A 656 -3.74 -7.34 -3.44
CA GLU A 656 -4.71 -7.61 -4.51
C GLU A 656 -4.05 -8.25 -5.73
N TRP A 657 -2.80 -7.89 -6.06
CA TRP A 657 -2.07 -8.55 -7.16
C TRP A 657 -1.85 -10.04 -6.87
N ILE A 658 -1.42 -10.39 -5.65
CA ILE A 658 -1.27 -11.79 -5.23
C ILE A 658 -2.60 -12.54 -5.32
N VAL A 659 -3.67 -11.97 -4.77
CA VAL A 659 -4.99 -12.62 -4.76
C VAL A 659 -5.54 -12.75 -6.19
N MET A 660 -5.32 -11.75 -7.04
CA MET A 660 -5.67 -11.81 -8.46
C MET A 660 -4.93 -12.94 -9.16
N MET A 661 -3.60 -13.03 -9.03
CA MET A 661 -2.80 -14.11 -9.62
C MET A 661 -3.26 -15.48 -9.14
N ARG A 662 -3.50 -15.65 -7.83
CA ARG A 662 -4.11 -16.86 -7.29
C ARG A 662 -5.43 -17.19 -7.97
N ASN A 663 -6.34 -16.22 -8.05
CA ASN A 663 -7.69 -16.45 -8.55
C ASN A 663 -7.75 -16.74 -10.06
N LEU A 664 -6.72 -16.38 -10.84
CA LEU A 664 -6.59 -16.84 -12.23
C LEU A 664 -6.44 -18.38 -12.31
N PHE A 665 -5.71 -18.95 -11.36
CA PHE A 665 -5.46 -20.39 -11.27
C PHE A 665 -6.53 -21.12 -10.46
N VAL A 666 -6.92 -20.60 -9.30
CA VAL A 666 -7.88 -21.22 -8.39
C VAL A 666 -8.60 -20.21 -7.52
N ARG A 667 -9.91 -20.34 -7.44
CA ARG A 667 -10.73 -19.62 -6.47
C ARG A 667 -11.87 -20.48 -5.95
N GLU A 668 -12.44 -20.05 -4.84
CA GLU A 668 -13.61 -20.66 -4.25
C GLU A 668 -14.87 -19.92 -4.69
N GLU A 669 -15.94 -20.66 -5.02
CA GLU A 669 -17.28 -20.10 -5.26
C GLU A 669 -18.29 -20.94 -4.48
N GLY A 670 -18.76 -20.42 -3.34
CA GLY A 670 -19.62 -21.18 -2.43
C GLY A 670 -18.97 -22.50 -1.96
N ASN A 671 -19.55 -23.64 -2.35
CA ASN A 671 -19.10 -24.97 -1.94
C ASN A 671 -18.26 -25.69 -3.01
N ARG A 672 -17.68 -24.98 -3.98
CA ARG A 672 -16.87 -25.55 -5.07
C ARG A 672 -15.56 -24.79 -5.29
N LEU A 673 -14.59 -25.49 -5.87
CA LEU A 673 -13.35 -24.91 -6.40
C LEU A 673 -13.49 -24.72 -7.90
N ILE A 674 -13.11 -23.53 -8.39
CA ILE A 674 -13.01 -23.25 -9.81
C ILE A 674 -11.53 -23.16 -10.16
N VAL A 675 -11.07 -23.98 -11.11
CA VAL A 675 -9.67 -24.11 -11.50
C VAL A 675 -9.49 -23.68 -12.95
N GLY A 676 -8.50 -22.81 -13.20
CA GLY A 676 -8.03 -22.41 -14.53
C GLY A 676 -8.84 -21.30 -15.21
N ALA A 677 -9.89 -20.77 -14.57
CA ALA A 677 -10.87 -19.90 -15.22
C ALA A 677 -10.31 -18.54 -15.68
N GLY A 678 -9.21 -18.09 -15.09
CA GLY A 678 -8.54 -16.86 -15.51
C GLY A 678 -7.26 -17.10 -16.32
N ILE A 679 -6.95 -18.34 -16.70
CA ILE A 679 -5.78 -18.62 -17.54
C ILE A 679 -6.01 -18.08 -18.94
N VAL A 680 -5.03 -17.32 -19.43
CA VAL A 680 -5.10 -16.66 -20.72
C VAL A 680 -4.38 -17.45 -21.80
N SER A 681 -4.88 -17.36 -23.03
CA SER A 681 -4.36 -18.13 -24.17
C SER A 681 -2.89 -17.84 -24.44
N GLU A 682 -2.44 -16.60 -24.23
CA GLU A 682 -1.06 -16.19 -24.49
C GLU A 682 -0.05 -16.93 -23.59
N TRP A 683 -0.45 -17.34 -22.38
CA TRP A 683 0.41 -18.16 -21.51
C TRP A 683 0.48 -19.61 -21.98
N LEU A 684 -0.61 -20.17 -22.48
CA LEU A 684 -0.65 -21.53 -23.00
C LEU A 684 0.09 -21.66 -24.34
N GLU A 685 0.02 -20.62 -25.18
CA GLU A 685 0.71 -20.54 -26.48
C GLU A 685 2.24 -20.52 -26.36
N ALA A 686 2.78 -20.17 -25.19
CA ALA A 686 4.21 -20.24 -24.92
C ALA A 686 4.75 -21.67 -24.74
N GLU A 687 3.87 -22.68 -24.74
CA GLU A 687 4.20 -24.11 -24.61
C GLU A 687 5.03 -24.44 -23.36
N GLN A 688 4.85 -23.67 -22.29
CA GLN A 688 5.50 -23.86 -20.99
C GLN A 688 4.47 -24.27 -19.93
N PRO A 689 4.84 -25.14 -18.97
CA PRO A 689 4.00 -25.41 -17.81
C PRO A 689 3.70 -24.13 -17.02
N LEU A 690 2.47 -24.02 -16.54
CA LEU A 690 2.05 -22.97 -15.61
C LEU A 690 1.90 -23.58 -14.22
N HIS A 691 2.40 -22.91 -13.19
CA HIS A 691 2.35 -23.39 -11.81
C HIS A 691 1.78 -22.33 -10.86
N PHE A 692 0.94 -22.75 -9.93
CA PHE A 692 0.60 -21.95 -8.76
C PHE A 692 0.48 -22.80 -7.49
N GLY A 693 1.20 -22.42 -6.45
CA GLY A 693 1.02 -22.95 -5.11
C GLY A 693 2.32 -23.28 -4.36
N PRO A 694 2.22 -23.96 -3.21
CA PRO A 694 0.97 -24.33 -2.54
C PRO A 694 0.21 -23.09 -2.05
N THR A 695 -1.12 -23.08 -2.18
CA THR A 695 -1.99 -22.01 -1.65
C THR A 695 -3.15 -22.60 -0.84
N PRO A 696 -3.52 -22.00 0.30
CA PRO A 696 -4.73 -22.38 1.03
C PRO A 696 -6.02 -22.07 0.25
N THR A 697 -7.01 -22.93 0.43
CA THR A 697 -8.42 -22.70 0.05
C THR A 697 -9.30 -23.03 1.25
N ARG A 698 -10.58 -22.63 1.24
CA ARG A 698 -11.52 -22.99 2.32
C ARG A 698 -11.70 -24.51 2.52
N PHE A 699 -11.26 -25.32 1.56
CA PHE A 699 -11.34 -26.78 1.61
C PHE A 699 -10.02 -27.45 1.99
N GLY A 700 -8.92 -26.72 1.97
CA GLY A 700 -7.57 -27.28 2.13
C GLY A 700 -6.54 -26.64 1.21
N LYS A 701 -5.29 -27.04 1.40
CA LYS A 701 -4.16 -26.51 0.62
C LYS A 701 -4.09 -27.21 -0.74
N ILE A 702 -3.86 -26.46 -1.81
CA ILE A 702 -3.75 -26.97 -3.17
C ILE A 702 -2.49 -26.43 -3.88
N THR A 703 -1.91 -27.25 -4.74
CA THR A 703 -0.85 -26.90 -5.69
C THR A 703 -1.30 -27.31 -7.08
N LEU A 704 -1.12 -26.45 -8.08
CA LEU A 704 -1.68 -26.61 -9.41
C LEU A 704 -0.61 -26.52 -10.49
N ASP A 705 -0.69 -27.41 -11.47
CA ASP A 705 0.09 -27.39 -12.69
C ASP A 705 -0.84 -27.45 -13.91
N ILE A 706 -0.65 -26.56 -14.89
CA ILE A 706 -1.40 -26.52 -16.14
C ILE A 706 -0.40 -26.63 -17.29
N GLU A 707 -0.49 -27.73 -18.05
CA GLU A 707 0.49 -28.08 -19.08
C GLU A 707 -0.18 -28.20 -20.46
N PRO A 708 0.20 -27.38 -21.44
CA PRO A 708 -0.15 -27.62 -22.84
C PRO A 708 0.40 -28.99 -23.28
N ARG A 709 -0.47 -29.90 -23.73
CA ARG A 709 -0.08 -31.24 -24.19
C ARG A 709 0.00 -31.35 -25.71
N SER A 710 -0.86 -30.61 -26.39
CA SER A 710 -0.91 -30.50 -27.84
C SER A 710 -1.60 -29.17 -28.21
N PRO A 711 -1.62 -28.77 -29.49
CA PRO A 711 -2.34 -27.57 -29.94
C PRO A 711 -3.85 -27.57 -29.64
N THR A 712 -4.41 -28.72 -29.27
CA THR A 712 -5.85 -28.91 -29.01
C THR A 712 -6.15 -29.49 -27.63
N SER A 713 -5.16 -29.64 -26.75
CA SER A 713 -5.38 -30.23 -25.43
C SER A 713 -4.48 -29.65 -24.36
N VAL A 714 -5.07 -29.34 -23.21
CA VAL A 714 -4.36 -28.91 -21.99
C VAL A 714 -4.61 -29.92 -20.88
N GLN A 715 -3.57 -30.23 -20.10
CA GLN A 715 -3.71 -31.06 -18.90
C GLN A 715 -3.61 -30.18 -17.67
N VAL A 716 -4.57 -30.32 -16.76
CA VAL A 716 -4.60 -29.68 -15.46
C VAL A 716 -4.36 -30.74 -14.39
N LYS A 717 -3.39 -30.51 -13.52
CA LYS A 717 -3.03 -31.38 -12.40
C LYS A 717 -3.11 -30.60 -11.11
N TRP A 718 -3.51 -31.27 -10.05
CA TRP A 718 -3.38 -30.70 -8.72
C TRP A 718 -3.01 -31.71 -7.66
N GLN A 719 -2.29 -31.20 -6.66
CA GLN A 719 -2.05 -31.88 -5.40
C GLN A 719 -2.78 -31.15 -4.29
N ALA A 720 -3.53 -31.86 -3.45
CA ALA A 720 -4.32 -31.22 -2.41
C ALA A 720 -4.31 -31.98 -1.08
N GLN A 721 -4.33 -31.20 0.00
CA GLN A 721 -4.51 -31.65 1.38
C GLN A 721 -5.79 -31.05 1.93
N TRP A 722 -6.88 -31.81 1.83
CA TRP A 722 -8.22 -31.36 2.23
C TRP A 722 -8.41 -31.36 3.75
N HIS A 723 -9.13 -30.37 4.27
CA HIS A 723 -9.51 -30.31 5.69
C HIS A 723 -10.49 -31.42 6.10
N ARG A 724 -11.27 -31.95 5.15
CA ARG A 724 -12.22 -33.04 5.34
C ARG A 724 -11.79 -34.26 4.52
N GLU A 725 -12.28 -35.45 4.89
CA GLU A 725 -11.99 -36.70 4.16
C GLU A 725 -12.49 -36.70 2.71
N SER A 726 -13.58 -35.97 2.44
CA SER A 726 -14.12 -35.82 1.09
C SER A 726 -13.59 -34.54 0.44
N ALA A 727 -13.11 -34.69 -0.80
CA ALA A 727 -12.72 -33.56 -1.63
C ALA A 727 -13.94 -32.71 -2.02
N PRO A 728 -13.78 -31.38 -2.17
CA PRO A 728 -14.85 -30.54 -2.70
C PRO A 728 -15.12 -30.84 -4.18
N PRO A 729 -16.31 -30.49 -4.71
CA PRO A 729 -16.51 -30.39 -6.14
C PRO A 729 -15.50 -29.42 -6.77
N VAL A 730 -14.80 -29.89 -7.81
CA VAL A 730 -13.83 -29.10 -8.58
C VAL A 730 -14.35 -28.93 -10.01
N ASP A 731 -14.52 -27.69 -10.45
CA ASP A 731 -14.78 -27.35 -11.84
C ASP A 731 -13.49 -26.91 -12.51
N VAL A 732 -13.06 -27.63 -13.53
CA VAL A 732 -11.89 -27.29 -14.34
C VAL A 732 -12.38 -26.56 -15.57
N VAL A 733 -12.13 -25.25 -15.62
CA VAL A 733 -12.61 -24.34 -16.65
C VAL A 733 -11.40 -23.58 -17.18
N VAL A 734 -10.86 -23.95 -18.34
CA VAL A 734 -9.78 -23.20 -18.99
C VAL A 734 -10.36 -22.52 -20.23
N PRO A 735 -10.30 -21.18 -20.36
CA PRO A 735 -10.83 -20.48 -21.52
C PRO A 735 -10.34 -21.07 -22.85
N GLY A 736 -11.28 -21.33 -23.78
CA GLY A 736 -11.01 -21.97 -25.07
C GLY A 736 -11.05 -23.50 -25.08
N TYR A 737 -11.28 -24.16 -23.94
CA TYR A 737 -11.37 -25.60 -23.80
C TYR A 737 -12.70 -26.03 -23.15
N ASP A 738 -13.15 -27.24 -23.47
CA ASP A 738 -14.40 -27.79 -22.95
C ASP A 738 -14.27 -27.98 -21.42
N PRO A 739 -15.16 -27.37 -20.60
CA PRO A 739 -15.05 -27.45 -19.16
C PRO A 739 -15.42 -28.83 -18.63
N VAL A 740 -14.75 -29.25 -17.54
CA VAL A 740 -15.06 -30.47 -16.79
C VAL A 740 -15.59 -30.09 -15.42
N TYR A 741 -16.89 -30.31 -15.20
CA TYR A 741 -17.57 -30.02 -13.94
C TYR A 741 -17.54 -31.21 -12.98
N ASN A 742 -17.42 -30.94 -11.69
CA ASN A 742 -17.36 -31.96 -10.63
C ASN A 742 -16.28 -33.03 -10.89
N ALA A 743 -15.08 -32.62 -11.28
CA ALA A 743 -13.96 -33.53 -11.46
C ALA A 743 -13.71 -34.31 -10.17
N ALA A 744 -13.65 -35.64 -10.29
CA ALA A 744 -13.44 -36.51 -9.15
C ALA A 744 -12.00 -36.34 -8.64
N SER A 745 -11.85 -35.82 -7.43
CA SER A 745 -10.56 -35.81 -6.73
C SER A 745 -10.44 -37.07 -5.88
N SER A 746 -9.64 -38.03 -6.35
CA SER A 746 -9.36 -39.29 -5.65
C SER A 746 -7.97 -39.24 -5.01
N GLY A 747 -7.89 -38.81 -3.75
CA GLY A 747 -6.63 -38.78 -3.00
C GLY A 747 -5.81 -37.50 -3.15
N GLU A 748 -4.51 -37.58 -2.86
CA GLU A 748 -3.60 -36.41 -2.82
C GLU A 748 -3.26 -35.82 -4.20
N TYR A 749 -3.43 -36.57 -5.29
CA TYR A 749 -3.10 -36.14 -6.66
C TYR A 749 -4.26 -36.42 -7.61
N THR A 750 -4.58 -35.48 -8.50
CA THR A 750 -5.62 -35.62 -9.52
C THR A 750 -5.19 -34.95 -10.82
N GLU A 751 -5.60 -35.52 -11.95
CA GLU A 751 -5.34 -34.96 -13.28
C GLU A 751 -6.58 -35.00 -14.17
N VAL A 752 -6.75 -33.95 -14.97
CA VAL A 752 -7.84 -33.78 -15.92
C VAL A 752 -7.27 -33.27 -17.24
N THR A 753 -7.70 -33.85 -18.36
CA THR A 753 -7.34 -33.38 -19.70
C THR A 753 -8.55 -32.70 -20.33
N LEU A 754 -8.38 -31.46 -20.76
CA LEU A 754 -9.39 -30.71 -21.49
C LEU A 754 -9.06 -30.72 -22.99
N SER A 755 -10.09 -30.83 -23.81
CA SER A 755 -9.98 -30.70 -25.27
C SER A 755 -10.45 -29.31 -25.69
N ARG A 756 -9.84 -28.76 -26.73
CA ARG A 756 -10.23 -27.44 -27.26
C ARG A 756 -11.66 -27.50 -27.78
N ASN A 757 -12.44 -26.43 -27.57
CA ASN A 757 -13.80 -26.34 -28.08
C ASN A 757 -13.79 -26.62 -29.59
N SER A 758 -14.61 -27.58 -30.05
CA SER A 758 -14.85 -27.74 -31.48
C SER A 758 -15.75 -26.60 -31.96
N ASP A 759 -15.14 -25.62 -32.65
CA ASP A 759 -15.85 -24.56 -33.38
C ASP A 759 -16.78 -25.10 -34.47
#